data_AF-A0A9E6ZKY7-F1
#
_entry.id   AF-A0A9E6ZKY7-F1
#
_cell.length_a   1.000
_cell.length_b   1.000
_cell.length_c   1.000
_cell.angle_alpha   90.00
_cell.angle_beta   90.00
_cell.angle_gamma   90.00
#
_symmetry.space_group_name_H-M   'P 1'
#
loop_
_entity.id
_entity.type
_entity.pdbx_description
1 polymer ?
#
loop_
_entity_poly.entity_id
_entity_poly.type
_entity_poly.pdbx_seq_one_letter_code
_entity_poly.pdbx_strand_id
1 'polypeptide(L)'
;MKKTSSIFKFILMIILSSGLNIVSGQYQSPTKPEEKVPTSPEVSELGRYGAIPVNKYTGLINMRIPLYEIDFDGLKIPVTLSYHSGGIRVNQEATWVGLGWNLQANPVISRTINGFDDLKTHSINAGFIYQSREAQYPQGVSQAFLTEQDASEIYGSYIPGSKPFDLEPDLFEVNLFGFNYKFRLQKLQPESSYIQAIVLNNNNVDIIYNDADKSFEITDERGFKFYFSTKDYSTTFSSEPYWAETIPQTVEEYALDEIPHHHLHNVKHTITAWSLDRIKSPFNNEINFNYQEGIHFTFPDFHKSLRIREQEYRSDTFWDITNNSSEVVSASTTGIENHYLTSITGDFGKIEFNLSTRKDLFNVAAFSELLEYNNWFFILEGGQITSTSPDLSRKLEAINVVSSTGKNIKNISFEYSYFNNHKLNSPNKTRYLRLKLDKLHMNEKNYSFYYDTPNGLPEKDTKSRDFWDFYNGVNNTKRVPSFNRFYYTHRNGNEYPYTSNDLNEIFVNYNGAIRKSDFNYGKIGMLTKVVYPTGGYSEFEYEGNRALIEAPQPYQIIETHPDGQIKKTNLNDEEKYKFTYQYLKKANDPSYKFFDHFYGEPTGEQVEISLGLNEQFSIASTSVLSIDATIQCYTGCHNAGFYMDHPFRIVRNTNTSQEYIIFKYGDSPSATGTTGVSKSVSIVLPPGNYKIESRTPQWDGNNPGIPALGVLEEQSSGAKPYILETTENTEDNINYNTAFEEFEVGGARIKSITNKNNNGAFISKKIFEYTTPGVNQNLSCSGILMDELIFHSKAYGYYSYTFEEFASSLTTISSSSTLRSTTSAQGSHIGYSFITEKNVDQSGNDIGRIETNYKNLPNQYYKESFCRPIYNANGIGGYNPPTVCYTSYIIGLNPKNEYSYINGNIMNEKLYDSSNNIISEVNNDYDILYGTIDNHHHTRVMPLYPYNDYYFINRFYYTYKTPPSNSAISVISFSEKKEILNGNELKTVTTSSYDTNKHHLKSQSRNNSLNETLLSEYYYPYDPEVSSKPYMNSLVSTNRISKPVYKRSFKNSKLLNENQTIYGKNSNTSNFVLPTKFQVSKEGNTFEDYMLYERYDSNGNILQYRQPNGTPITLIWGYNGQYPVAKIENALYVDVIGTGISLSVLNDLSSTQSQILQELEKIRNHSSMSNAMITTYIYDPLVGATSITDPKGNTTYYEYDDFQRLKFIKDEDEYPIEKYDYYYKY
;
A
#
# COMPACT_ATOMS: atom_id res chain seq x y z
N MET A 1 -56.11 23.30 -21.61
CA MET A 1 -55.18 22.29 -22.19
C MET A 1 -54.27 22.78 -23.34
N LYS A 2 -53.95 24.08 -23.50
CA LYS A 2 -52.90 24.51 -24.46
C LYS A 2 -51.86 25.51 -23.93
N LYS A 3 -51.97 25.98 -22.66
CA LYS A 3 -51.00 26.91 -22.05
C LYS A 3 -49.94 26.25 -21.16
N THR A 4 -50.16 25.01 -20.69
CA THR A 4 -49.18 24.27 -19.87
C THR A 4 -48.03 23.68 -20.69
N SER A 5 -48.22 23.40 -21.98
CA SER A 5 -47.16 22.91 -22.88
C SER A 5 -46.08 23.95 -23.19
N SER A 6 -46.41 25.26 -23.16
CA SER A 6 -45.44 26.33 -23.41
C SER A 6 -44.57 26.60 -22.18
N ILE A 7 -45.14 26.54 -20.97
CA ILE A 7 -44.37 26.63 -19.72
C ILE A 7 -43.53 25.36 -19.53
N PHE A 8 -44.04 24.18 -19.91
CA PHE A 8 -43.26 22.94 -19.90
C PHE A 8 -42.14 22.97 -20.95
N LYS A 9 -42.32 23.55 -22.14
CA LYS A 9 -41.22 23.73 -23.12
C LYS A 9 -40.24 24.82 -22.73
N PHE A 10 -40.67 25.87 -22.04
CA PHE A 10 -39.78 26.94 -21.54
C PHE A 10 -39.00 26.49 -20.30
N ILE A 11 -39.63 25.73 -19.40
CA ILE A 11 -38.96 25.06 -18.27
C ILE A 11 -38.10 23.90 -18.77
N LEU A 12 -38.50 23.13 -19.79
CA LEU A 12 -37.65 22.12 -20.44
C LEU A 12 -36.52 22.78 -21.24
N MET A 13 -36.68 23.99 -21.80
CA MET A 13 -35.56 24.77 -22.40
C MET A 13 -34.64 25.37 -21.34
N ILE A 14 -35.17 25.81 -20.19
CA ILE A 14 -34.38 26.30 -19.05
C ILE A 14 -33.72 25.13 -18.32
N ILE A 15 -34.29 23.92 -18.35
CA ILE A 15 -33.74 22.66 -17.81
C ILE A 15 -32.85 21.94 -18.84
N LEU A 16 -33.05 22.13 -20.14
CA LEU A 16 -32.07 21.75 -21.17
C LEU A 16 -30.90 22.73 -21.18
N SER A 17 -31.10 24.01 -20.89
CA SER A 17 -29.99 24.97 -20.73
C SER A 17 -29.30 24.88 -19.36
N SER A 18 -30.00 24.54 -18.28
CA SER A 18 -29.36 24.26 -16.97
C SER A 18 -28.83 22.82 -16.84
N GLY A 19 -29.39 21.85 -17.58
CA GLY A 19 -28.82 20.52 -17.80
C GLY A 19 -27.62 20.53 -18.76
N LEU A 20 -27.47 21.59 -19.57
CA LEU A 20 -26.22 21.92 -20.27
C LEU A 20 -25.20 22.64 -19.36
N ASN A 21 -25.63 23.25 -18.24
CA ASN A 21 -24.76 23.98 -17.31
C ASN A 21 -24.26 23.17 -16.11
N ILE A 22 -24.57 21.87 -16.03
CA ILE A 22 -23.82 20.92 -15.17
C ILE A 22 -22.67 20.26 -15.97
N VAL A 23 -22.50 20.64 -17.25
CA VAL A 23 -21.36 20.31 -18.12
C VAL A 23 -20.44 21.53 -18.35
N SER A 24 -20.50 22.56 -17.50
CA SER A 24 -19.46 23.59 -17.40
C SER A 24 -18.45 23.35 -16.26
N GLY A 25 -18.54 22.20 -15.58
CA GLY A 25 -17.41 21.59 -14.89
C GLY A 25 -16.46 20.93 -15.90
N GLN A 26 -15.51 21.72 -16.39
CA GLN A 26 -14.50 21.40 -17.41
C GLN A 26 -15.02 21.16 -18.84
N TYR A 27 -15.37 22.27 -19.52
CA TYR A 27 -14.70 22.49 -20.79
C TYR A 27 -13.19 22.52 -20.49
N GLN A 28 -12.49 21.39 -20.58
CA GLN A 28 -11.07 21.47 -20.92
C GLN A 28 -11.03 22.03 -22.34
N SER A 29 -11.04 23.35 -22.44
CA SER A 29 -10.39 24.02 -23.55
C SER A 29 -9.00 23.39 -23.63
N PRO A 30 -8.64 22.77 -24.76
CA PRO A 30 -7.27 22.36 -24.98
C PRO A 30 -6.38 23.59 -24.76
N THR A 31 -5.33 23.38 -24.00
CA THR A 31 -4.52 24.36 -23.25
C THR A 31 -4.31 25.71 -23.95
N LYS A 32 -5.18 26.68 -23.63
CA LYS A 32 -4.67 28.05 -23.39
C LYS A 32 -3.67 27.94 -22.23
N PRO A 33 -2.52 28.62 -22.23
CA PRO A 33 -1.80 28.83 -20.98
C PRO A 33 -2.80 29.42 -20.00
N GLU A 34 -2.90 28.81 -18.83
CA GLU A 34 -3.84 29.25 -17.80
C GLU A 34 -3.50 30.71 -17.47
N GLU A 35 -4.43 31.61 -17.80
CA GLU A 35 -4.49 32.89 -17.10
C GLU A 35 -4.59 32.50 -15.62
N LYS A 36 -3.60 32.82 -14.77
CA LYS A 36 -3.73 32.71 -13.31
C LYS A 36 -4.71 33.77 -12.77
N VAL A 37 -5.78 34.04 -13.50
CA VAL A 37 -6.85 34.93 -13.07
C VAL A 37 -7.82 34.05 -12.30
N PRO A 38 -8.10 34.36 -11.01
CA PRO A 38 -9.12 33.64 -10.28
C PRO A 38 -10.42 33.77 -11.07
N THR A 39 -10.87 32.64 -11.59
CA THR A 39 -12.26 32.54 -12.01
C THR A 39 -13.06 32.37 -10.72
N SER A 40 -14.31 32.81 -10.68
CA SER A 40 -15.21 32.51 -9.57
C SER A 40 -15.68 31.02 -9.52
N PRO A 41 -14.79 30.01 -9.59
CA PRO A 41 -15.06 28.71 -9.02
C PRO A 41 -13.83 28.05 -8.34
N GLU A 42 -13.17 28.70 -7.38
CA GLU A 42 -12.54 27.96 -6.26
C GLU A 42 -13.59 27.30 -5.33
N VAL A 43 -14.89 27.44 -5.65
CA VAL A 43 -16.04 26.91 -4.91
C VAL A 43 -16.05 25.38 -4.76
N SER A 44 -15.17 24.66 -5.45
CA SER A 44 -14.94 23.22 -5.23
C SER A 44 -13.97 22.89 -4.07
N GLU A 45 -13.23 23.85 -3.49
CA GLU A 45 -12.22 23.62 -2.43
C GLU A 45 -12.65 24.19 -1.06
N LEU A 46 -13.86 24.74 -0.94
CA LEU A 46 -14.30 25.56 0.20
C LEU A 46 -14.87 24.77 1.40
N GLY A 47 -14.33 23.60 1.73
CA GLY A 47 -14.89 22.70 2.75
C GLY A 47 -13.97 22.22 3.88
N ARG A 48 -12.72 22.67 3.97
CA ARG A 48 -11.65 21.86 4.61
C ARG A 48 -11.59 21.78 6.15
N TYR A 49 -12.34 22.56 6.92
CA TYR A 49 -12.23 22.48 8.38
C TYR A 49 -13.50 21.85 8.97
N GLY A 50 -13.32 20.64 9.50
CA GLY A 50 -14.37 19.70 9.90
C GLY A 50 -14.61 18.56 8.90
N ALA A 51 -14.29 18.75 7.60
CA ALA A 51 -14.28 17.67 6.60
C ALA A 51 -12.89 17.03 6.55
N ILE A 52 -12.54 16.29 7.59
CA ILE A 52 -11.27 15.59 7.63
C ILE A 52 -11.36 14.39 6.69
N PRO A 53 -10.58 14.35 5.59
CA PRO A 53 -10.65 13.24 4.65
C PRO A 53 -10.29 11.93 5.33
N VAL A 54 -11.02 10.88 4.99
CA VAL A 54 -10.74 9.52 5.46
C VAL A 54 -10.34 8.69 4.26
N ASN A 55 -9.20 8.04 4.35
CA ASN A 55 -8.87 6.95 3.45
C ASN A 55 -9.75 5.76 3.84
N LYS A 56 -10.93 5.64 3.19
CA LYS A 56 -11.92 4.62 3.55
C LYS A 56 -11.37 3.20 3.40
N TYR A 57 -10.51 2.99 2.40
CA TYR A 57 -9.88 1.70 2.13
C TYR A 57 -9.02 1.21 3.31
N THR A 58 -8.32 2.09 4.02
CA THR A 58 -7.49 1.72 5.19
C THR A 58 -8.12 2.08 6.53
N GLY A 59 -9.18 2.90 6.52
CA GLY A 59 -9.81 3.45 7.72
C GLY A 59 -9.00 4.56 8.42
N LEU A 60 -7.97 5.09 7.76
CA LEU A 60 -7.12 6.14 8.32
C LEU A 60 -7.69 7.54 8.05
N ILE A 61 -7.66 8.37 9.08
CA ILE A 61 -7.90 9.81 9.00
C ILE A 61 -6.68 10.51 8.38
N ASN A 62 -6.92 11.36 7.38
CA ASN A 62 -5.93 12.23 6.76
C ASN A 62 -6.07 13.66 7.29
N MET A 63 -5.72 13.88 8.55
CA MET A 63 -5.76 15.21 9.15
C MET A 63 -4.58 16.04 8.67
N ARG A 64 -4.88 17.20 8.09
CA ARG A 64 -3.89 18.16 7.59
C ARG A 64 -4.25 19.58 8.02
N ILE A 65 -3.28 20.30 8.57
CA ILE A 65 -3.38 21.70 8.95
C ILE A 65 -2.40 22.46 8.04
N PRO A 66 -2.89 23.18 7.01
CA PRO A 66 -2.02 23.95 6.12
C PRO A 66 -1.43 25.14 6.88
N LEU A 67 -0.10 25.20 6.95
CA LEU A 67 0.63 26.25 7.66
C LEU A 67 1.00 27.39 6.70
N TYR A 68 1.50 27.05 5.51
CA TYR A 68 1.89 27.97 4.45
C TYR A 68 1.97 27.21 3.12
N GLU A 69 2.00 27.90 1.98
CA GLU A 69 2.24 27.30 0.65
C GLU A 69 3.18 28.24 -0.11
N ILE A 70 4.16 27.71 -0.83
CA ILE A 70 5.02 28.51 -1.72
C ILE A 70 4.53 28.27 -3.16
N ASP A 71 4.26 29.34 -3.93
CA ASP A 71 4.05 29.24 -5.38
C ASP A 71 5.39 29.52 -6.09
N PHE A 72 5.94 28.49 -6.74
CA PHE A 72 7.22 28.54 -7.43
C PHE A 72 7.05 28.21 -8.90
N ASP A 73 6.91 29.22 -9.76
CA ASP A 73 6.69 29.08 -11.20
C ASP A 73 5.54 28.10 -11.56
N GLY A 74 4.49 28.07 -10.72
CA GLY A 74 3.35 27.15 -10.88
C GLY A 74 3.48 25.83 -10.14
N LEU A 75 4.63 25.54 -9.51
CA LEU A 75 4.76 24.45 -8.54
C LEU A 75 4.28 24.93 -7.16
N LYS A 76 3.20 24.32 -6.65
CA LYS A 76 2.71 24.56 -5.28
C LYS A 76 3.47 23.68 -4.29
N ILE A 77 4.22 24.30 -3.38
CA ILE A 77 5.00 23.62 -2.35
C ILE A 77 4.30 23.83 -1.00
N PRO A 78 3.56 22.83 -0.49
CA PRO A 78 2.86 22.97 0.78
C PRO A 78 3.82 22.85 1.98
N VAL A 79 3.62 23.72 2.97
CA VAL A 79 4.09 23.56 4.35
C VAL A 79 2.89 23.16 5.19
N THR A 80 2.76 21.88 5.50
CA THR A 80 1.54 21.31 6.11
C THR A 80 1.88 20.40 7.28
N LEU A 81 1.19 20.60 8.40
CA LEU A 81 1.24 19.69 9.54
C LEU A 81 0.20 18.58 9.35
N SER A 82 0.58 17.31 9.50
CA SER A 82 -0.33 16.17 9.35
C SER A 82 -0.25 15.19 10.51
N TYR A 83 -1.35 14.48 10.78
CA TYR A 83 -1.41 13.44 11.83
C TYR A 83 -1.72 12.07 11.25
N HIS A 84 -0.95 11.06 11.66
CA HIS A 84 -1.15 9.66 11.29
C HIS A 84 -2.00 8.94 12.35
N SER A 85 -3.16 8.44 11.95
CA SER A 85 -4.20 7.93 12.86
C SER A 85 -4.25 6.41 13.03
N GLY A 86 -3.26 5.67 12.52
CA GLY A 86 -3.25 4.19 12.57
C GLY A 86 -2.90 3.57 13.93
N GLY A 87 -2.82 4.37 14.99
CA GLY A 87 -2.36 3.96 16.32
C GLY A 87 -0.87 4.23 16.56
N ILE A 88 -0.44 4.05 17.81
CA ILE A 88 0.95 4.27 18.25
C ILE A 88 1.60 2.93 18.58
N ARG A 89 2.73 2.60 17.93
CA ARG A 89 3.49 1.39 18.26
C ARG A 89 4.32 1.59 19.54
N VAL A 90 4.60 0.51 20.23
CA VAL A 90 5.32 0.51 21.52
C VAL A 90 6.67 1.22 21.42
N ASN A 91 7.50 0.92 20.41
CA ASN A 91 8.82 1.53 20.24
C ASN A 91 8.82 2.76 19.30
N GLN A 92 7.65 3.29 18.94
CA GLN A 92 7.56 4.44 18.05
C GLN A 92 8.11 5.71 18.71
N GLU A 93 9.06 6.36 18.05
CA GLU A 93 9.59 7.66 18.44
C GLU A 93 8.77 8.82 17.87
N ALA A 94 8.74 9.93 18.61
CA ALA A 94 8.07 11.15 18.17
C ALA A 94 8.94 11.91 17.17
N THR A 95 8.35 12.44 16.10
CA THR A 95 9.04 13.36 15.19
C THR A 95 9.39 14.66 15.92
N TRP A 96 10.17 15.52 15.29
CA TRP A 96 10.47 16.89 15.77
C TRP A 96 9.25 17.81 15.95
N VAL A 97 8.05 17.40 15.51
CA VAL A 97 6.77 18.09 15.75
C VAL A 97 5.78 17.31 16.63
N GLY A 98 6.21 16.18 17.22
CA GLY A 98 5.41 15.39 18.17
C GLY A 98 5.03 13.99 17.69
N LEU A 99 4.59 13.14 18.62
CA LEU A 99 4.21 11.75 18.35
C LEU A 99 2.98 11.67 17.44
N GLY A 100 3.09 10.91 16.35
CA GLY A 100 2.03 10.78 15.33
C GLY A 100 1.88 11.98 14.41
N TRP A 101 2.56 13.11 14.68
CA TRP A 101 2.56 14.30 13.83
C TRP A 101 3.75 14.29 12.87
N ASN A 102 3.56 14.83 11.68
CA ASN A 102 4.61 15.05 10.70
C ASN A 102 4.48 16.43 10.05
N LEU A 103 5.62 17.04 9.72
CA LEU A 103 5.66 18.29 8.96
C LEU A 103 6.06 18.00 7.52
N GLN A 104 5.13 18.21 6.60
CA GLN A 104 5.38 18.17 5.16
C GLN A 104 5.86 19.56 4.73
N ALA A 105 7.17 19.76 4.68
CA ALA A 105 7.80 21.02 4.24
C ALA A 105 8.95 20.80 3.24
N ASN A 106 9.62 19.65 3.32
CA ASN A 106 10.67 19.23 2.40
C ASN A 106 10.44 17.76 1.99
N PRO A 107 10.56 17.44 0.69
CA PRO A 107 10.68 16.07 0.23
C PRO A 107 11.95 15.41 0.74
N VAL A 108 11.86 14.12 1.02
CA VAL A 108 12.97 13.26 1.42
C VAL A 108 12.91 12.00 0.56
N ILE A 109 14.03 11.62 -0.07
CA ILE A 109 14.20 10.29 -0.66
C ILE A 109 14.51 9.35 0.50
N SER A 110 13.62 8.40 0.78
CA SER A 110 13.86 7.32 1.75
C SER A 110 14.34 6.06 1.04
N ARG A 111 15.23 5.31 1.68
CA ARG A 111 15.79 4.07 1.14
C ARG A 111 15.47 2.88 2.04
N THR A 112 14.98 1.81 1.42
CA THR A 112 14.83 0.48 2.01
C THR A 112 15.92 -0.41 1.43
N ILE A 113 16.82 -0.88 2.29
CA ILE A 113 17.97 -1.69 1.88
C ILE A 113 17.56 -3.14 1.76
N ASN A 114 17.65 -3.75 0.58
CA ASN A 114 17.46 -5.18 0.37
C ASN A 114 18.85 -5.82 0.15
N GLY A 115 19.08 -7.05 0.58
CA GLY A 115 20.43 -7.62 0.45
C GLY A 115 21.52 -6.81 1.19
N PHE A 116 22.53 -6.35 0.44
CA PHE A 116 23.63 -5.51 0.93
C PHE A 116 23.38 -4.03 0.60
N ASP A 117 24.19 -3.15 1.17
CA ASP A 117 24.08 -1.72 0.89
C ASP A 117 24.55 -1.44 -0.55
N ASP A 118 23.60 -1.12 -1.44
CA ASP A 118 23.86 -0.81 -2.85
C ASP A 118 24.91 0.28 -3.07
N LEU A 119 25.11 1.22 -2.15
CA LEU A 119 26.02 2.35 -2.32
C LEU A 119 27.44 2.06 -1.81
N LYS A 120 27.70 0.83 -1.36
CA LYS A 120 28.99 0.39 -0.83
C LYS A 120 29.94 -0.11 -1.94
N THR A 121 31.02 0.64 -2.17
CA THR A 121 31.97 0.45 -3.28
C THR A 121 33.06 -0.62 -3.02
N HIS A 122 33.36 -1.00 -1.77
CA HIS A 122 34.55 -1.79 -1.42
C HIS A 122 34.36 -2.89 -0.35
N SER A 123 35.16 -3.96 -0.54
CA SER A 123 35.51 -5.05 0.40
C SER A 123 34.42 -6.10 0.64
N ILE A 124 34.60 -7.27 0.00
CA ILE A 124 33.83 -8.54 0.11
C ILE A 124 32.32 -8.46 -0.16
N ASN A 125 31.61 -7.38 0.20
CA ASN A 125 30.16 -7.21 0.06
C ASN A 125 29.83 -5.95 -0.77
N ALA A 126 30.16 -5.97 -2.07
CA ALA A 126 29.80 -4.87 -2.97
C ALA A 126 28.29 -4.89 -3.25
N GLY A 127 27.66 -3.72 -3.17
CA GLY A 127 26.22 -3.55 -3.44
C GLY A 127 25.82 -3.90 -4.89
N PHE A 128 24.52 -4.04 -5.17
CA PHE A 128 23.99 -4.46 -6.48
C PHE A 128 24.55 -3.64 -7.65
N ILE A 129 24.70 -2.32 -7.47
CA ILE A 129 25.06 -1.40 -8.55
C ILE A 129 26.50 -1.58 -9.05
N TYR A 130 27.42 -2.13 -8.24
CA TYR A 130 28.84 -2.27 -8.61
C TYR A 130 29.19 -3.61 -9.26
N GLN A 131 28.19 -4.43 -9.56
CA GLN A 131 28.40 -5.78 -10.08
C GLN A 131 28.31 -5.81 -11.60
N SER A 132 29.25 -6.51 -12.24
CA SER A 132 29.48 -6.46 -13.68
C SER A 132 28.64 -7.42 -14.53
N ARG A 133 27.80 -8.29 -13.95
CA ARG A 133 27.06 -9.33 -14.70
C ARG A 133 25.56 -9.17 -14.64
N GLU A 134 24.89 -9.24 -15.80
CA GLU A 134 23.42 -9.33 -15.93
C GLU A 134 23.02 -10.77 -16.26
N ALA A 135 21.96 -11.28 -15.63
CA ALA A 135 21.39 -12.58 -15.99
C ALA A 135 20.66 -12.45 -17.35
N GLN A 136 21.09 -13.21 -18.36
CA GLN A 136 20.50 -13.17 -19.70
C GLN A 136 19.29 -14.11 -19.80
N TYR A 137 18.22 -13.67 -20.48
CA TYR A 137 17.00 -14.45 -20.71
C TYR A 137 16.85 -14.82 -22.19
N PRO A 138 16.60 -16.09 -22.53
CA PRO A 138 16.05 -16.45 -23.83
C PRO A 138 14.63 -15.87 -23.95
N GLN A 139 14.31 -15.26 -25.09
CA GLN A 139 12.96 -14.80 -25.40
C GLN A 139 11.96 -15.98 -25.31
N GLY A 140 10.86 -15.82 -24.55
CA GLY A 140 9.75 -16.78 -24.52
C GLY A 140 9.73 -17.81 -23.38
N VAL A 141 10.65 -17.76 -22.41
CA VAL A 141 10.61 -18.59 -21.19
C VAL A 141 10.12 -17.81 -19.98
N SER A 142 9.16 -18.36 -19.24
CA SER A 142 8.60 -17.79 -18.00
C SER A 142 9.49 -18.03 -16.76
N GLN A 143 10.68 -18.58 -16.96
CA GLN A 143 11.65 -18.89 -15.91
C GLN A 143 13.04 -18.36 -16.31
N ALA A 144 13.68 -17.60 -15.41
CA ALA A 144 15.13 -17.48 -15.43
C ALA A 144 15.75 -18.87 -15.40
N PHE A 145 16.65 -19.11 -16.34
CA PHE A 145 17.70 -20.07 -16.14
C PHE A 145 18.95 -19.25 -15.84
N LEU A 146 19.47 -19.36 -14.62
CA LEU A 146 20.88 -19.01 -14.40
C LEU A 146 21.67 -19.87 -15.37
N THR A 147 22.58 -19.27 -16.15
CA THR A 147 23.49 -20.08 -16.95
C THR A 147 24.35 -20.92 -16.00
N GLU A 148 24.86 -22.06 -16.47
CA GLU A 148 25.81 -22.87 -15.70
C GLU A 148 27.01 -22.01 -15.24
N GLN A 149 27.39 -21.01 -16.04
CA GLN A 149 28.43 -20.05 -15.70
C GLN A 149 28.00 -19.08 -14.57
N ASP A 150 26.77 -18.56 -14.58
CA ASP A 150 26.25 -17.71 -13.49
C ASP A 150 26.15 -18.50 -12.18
N ALA A 151 25.66 -19.74 -12.23
CA ALA A 151 25.61 -20.61 -11.07
C ALA A 151 27.01 -20.97 -10.54
N SER A 152 27.97 -21.24 -11.43
CA SER A 152 29.36 -21.55 -11.09
C SER A 152 30.12 -20.36 -10.52
N GLU A 153 29.84 -19.14 -10.96
CA GLU A 153 30.48 -17.92 -10.44
C GLU A 153 29.85 -17.43 -9.14
N ILE A 154 28.52 -17.54 -9.01
CA ILE A 154 27.84 -17.44 -7.71
C ILE A 154 28.51 -18.43 -6.75
N TYR A 155 28.65 -19.70 -7.13
CA TYR A 155 29.37 -20.70 -6.33
C TYR A 155 30.83 -20.31 -6.01
N GLY A 156 31.59 -19.81 -7.00
CA GLY A 156 32.97 -19.36 -6.86
C GLY A 156 33.17 -18.14 -5.94
N SER A 157 32.14 -17.30 -5.77
CA SER A 157 32.12 -16.18 -4.82
C SER A 157 32.10 -16.57 -3.34
N TYR A 158 31.90 -17.85 -3.05
CA TYR A 158 31.85 -18.42 -1.69
C TYR A 158 33.10 -19.23 -1.31
N ILE A 159 34.13 -19.26 -2.15
CA ILE A 159 35.45 -19.74 -1.76
C ILE A 159 36.00 -18.79 -0.68
N PRO A 160 36.54 -19.26 0.45
CA PRO A 160 37.16 -18.38 1.45
C PRO A 160 38.14 -17.40 0.78
N GLY A 161 37.83 -16.11 0.83
CA GLY A 161 38.58 -15.03 0.15
C GLY A 161 37.96 -14.46 -1.13
N SER A 162 36.85 -15.01 -1.65
CA SER A 162 36.08 -14.41 -2.76
C SER A 162 34.92 -13.52 -2.27
N LYS A 163 34.38 -12.69 -3.18
CA LYS A 163 33.46 -11.58 -2.87
C LYS A 163 31.99 -12.01 -3.11
N PRO A 164 31.12 -12.14 -2.10
CA PRO A 164 29.69 -12.41 -2.33
C PRO A 164 29.00 -11.39 -3.24
N PHE A 165 28.06 -11.88 -4.05
CA PHE A 165 27.23 -11.08 -4.95
C PHE A 165 25.91 -10.66 -4.27
N ASP A 166 25.60 -9.37 -4.30
CA ASP A 166 24.28 -8.85 -3.98
C ASP A 166 23.37 -8.85 -5.22
N LEU A 167 22.34 -9.68 -5.20
CA LEU A 167 21.37 -9.69 -6.29
C LEU A 167 20.15 -8.83 -5.98
N GLU A 168 19.93 -8.33 -4.76
CA GLU A 168 18.69 -7.64 -4.39
C GLU A 168 18.87 -6.12 -4.41
N PRO A 169 18.35 -5.39 -5.42
CA PRO A 169 18.51 -3.94 -5.47
C PRO A 169 17.76 -3.25 -4.33
N ASP A 170 18.34 -2.16 -3.87
CA ASP A 170 17.71 -1.27 -2.91
C ASP A 170 16.57 -0.49 -3.53
N LEU A 171 15.58 -0.24 -2.68
CA LEU A 171 14.36 0.45 -3.07
C LEU A 171 14.35 1.86 -2.50
N PHE A 172 14.07 2.83 -3.35
CA PHE A 172 14.00 4.24 -3.02
C PHE A 172 12.58 4.75 -3.24
N GLU A 173 12.12 5.61 -2.34
CA GLU A 173 10.79 6.23 -2.41
C GLU A 173 10.88 7.72 -2.08
N VAL A 174 10.15 8.55 -2.83
CA VAL A 174 10.07 10.00 -2.60
C VAL A 174 8.67 10.52 -2.89
N ASN A 175 8.20 11.48 -2.08
CA ASN A 175 6.98 12.25 -2.36
C ASN A 175 7.37 13.69 -2.72
N LEU A 176 7.31 14.02 -4.02
CA LEU A 176 7.55 15.37 -4.54
C LEU A 176 6.23 16.14 -4.59
N PHE A 177 5.83 16.70 -3.46
CA PHE A 177 4.66 17.60 -3.35
C PHE A 177 3.36 17.00 -3.89
N GLY A 178 3.09 15.74 -3.55
CA GLY A 178 1.89 15.00 -3.97
C GLY A 178 2.16 13.90 -4.99
N PHE A 179 3.31 13.94 -5.69
CA PHE A 179 3.71 12.89 -6.62
C PHE A 179 4.64 11.88 -5.91
N ASN A 180 4.21 10.63 -5.80
CA ASN A 180 5.02 9.57 -5.22
C ASN A 180 5.78 8.83 -6.32
N TYR A 181 7.10 8.69 -6.16
CA TYR A 181 7.96 7.90 -7.03
C TYR A 181 8.63 6.81 -6.22
N LYS A 182 8.59 5.59 -6.75
CA LYS A 182 9.26 4.41 -6.20
C LYS A 182 10.22 3.91 -7.26
N PHE A 183 11.50 3.78 -6.95
CA PHE A 183 12.54 3.50 -7.95
C PHE A 183 13.70 2.70 -7.35
N ARG A 184 14.56 2.19 -8.22
CA ARG A 184 15.85 1.57 -7.86
C ARG A 184 16.94 1.97 -8.84
N LEU A 185 18.19 1.81 -8.45
CA LEU A 185 19.34 2.16 -9.29
C LEU A 185 19.66 1.06 -10.32
N GLN A 186 20.09 1.48 -11.50
CA GLN A 186 20.74 0.58 -12.46
C GLN A 186 22.18 0.26 -12.03
N LYS A 187 22.83 -0.65 -12.76
CA LYS A 187 24.25 -0.93 -12.56
C LYS A 187 25.12 0.23 -13.05
N LEU A 188 26.17 0.49 -12.29
CA LEU A 188 27.21 1.46 -12.63
C LEU A 188 27.91 1.01 -13.91
N GLN A 189 27.92 1.88 -14.92
CA GLN A 189 28.66 1.64 -16.14
C GLN A 189 30.14 1.99 -15.91
N PRO A 190 31.11 1.22 -16.44
CA PRO A 190 32.55 1.38 -16.12
C PRO A 190 33.14 2.78 -16.34
N GLU A 191 32.54 3.60 -17.21
CA GLU A 191 33.04 4.93 -17.59
C GLU A 191 32.19 6.11 -17.08
N SER A 192 31.16 5.87 -16.26
CA SER A 192 30.24 6.91 -15.77
C SER A 192 30.20 6.94 -14.24
N SER A 193 30.21 8.13 -13.64
CA SER A 193 29.82 8.32 -12.23
C SER A 193 28.32 8.51 -12.05
N TYR A 194 27.57 8.60 -13.13
CA TYR A 194 26.11 8.79 -13.13
C TYR A 194 25.40 7.48 -13.44
N ILE A 195 24.41 7.16 -12.61
CA ILE A 195 23.59 5.96 -12.67
C ILE A 195 22.14 6.39 -12.89
N GLN A 196 21.50 5.87 -13.92
CA GLN A 196 20.08 6.07 -14.16
C GLN A 196 19.24 5.20 -13.21
N ALA A 197 18.12 5.72 -12.71
CA ALA A 197 17.17 4.90 -11.96
C ALA A 197 16.10 4.27 -12.87
N ILE A 198 15.58 3.12 -12.47
CA ILE A 198 14.37 2.50 -13.00
C ILE A 198 13.22 2.86 -12.06
N VAL A 199 12.24 3.60 -12.58
CA VAL A 199 11.04 3.99 -11.82
C VAL A 199 9.99 2.89 -11.94
N LEU A 200 9.40 2.50 -10.81
CA LEU A 200 8.51 1.34 -10.69
C LEU A 200 7.03 1.71 -10.82
N ASN A 201 6.65 2.98 -10.70
CA ASN A 201 5.25 3.39 -10.68
C ASN A 201 4.88 4.51 -11.66
N ASN A 202 5.81 5.38 -12.09
CA ASN A 202 5.56 6.41 -13.11
C ASN A 202 6.83 6.73 -13.92
N ASN A 203 6.84 6.41 -15.22
CA ASN A 203 8.02 6.55 -16.09
C ASN A 203 8.18 7.94 -16.74
N ASN A 204 7.41 8.94 -16.30
CA ASN A 204 7.50 10.31 -16.83
C ASN A 204 8.50 11.19 -16.08
N VAL A 205 9.18 10.64 -15.08
CA VAL A 205 10.23 11.30 -14.33
C VAL A 205 11.59 10.78 -14.78
N ASP A 206 12.59 11.66 -14.81
CA ASP A 206 13.99 11.31 -15.00
C ASP A 206 14.71 11.38 -13.65
N ILE A 207 15.41 10.31 -13.25
CA ILE A 207 16.09 10.22 -11.95
C ILE A 207 17.51 9.73 -12.20
N ILE A 208 18.47 10.57 -11.81
CA ILE A 208 19.90 10.33 -11.98
C ILE A 208 20.54 10.35 -10.60
N TYR A 209 21.37 9.35 -10.33
CA TYR A 209 22.19 9.25 -9.14
C TYR A 209 23.66 9.47 -9.49
N ASN A 210 24.34 10.36 -8.77
CA ASN A 210 25.77 10.62 -8.88
C ASN A 210 26.51 9.85 -7.78
N ASP A 211 27.28 8.84 -8.19
CA ASP A 211 28.03 7.96 -7.30
C ASP A 211 29.23 8.63 -6.61
N ALA A 212 29.81 9.67 -7.24
CA ALA A 212 30.97 10.37 -6.68
C ALA A 212 30.60 11.13 -5.39
N ASP A 213 29.49 11.86 -5.43
CA ASP A 213 29.03 12.68 -4.29
C ASP A 213 27.90 12.01 -3.48
N LYS A 214 27.42 10.85 -3.95
CA LYS A 214 26.29 10.09 -3.41
C LYS A 214 25.01 10.94 -3.36
N SER A 215 24.62 11.54 -4.49
CA SER A 215 23.50 12.50 -4.59
C SER A 215 22.51 12.15 -5.71
N PHE A 216 21.29 12.65 -5.63
CA PHE A 216 20.25 12.48 -6.66
C PHE A 216 19.87 13.81 -7.32
N GLU A 217 19.61 13.75 -8.63
CA GLU A 217 18.87 14.75 -9.41
C GLU A 217 17.59 14.10 -9.95
N ILE A 218 16.44 14.72 -9.69
CA ILE A 218 15.14 14.28 -10.21
C ILE A 218 14.59 15.38 -11.11
N THR A 219 14.15 15.05 -12.33
CA THR A 219 13.46 15.97 -13.24
C THR A 219 12.03 15.48 -13.49
N ASP A 220 11.03 16.24 -13.06
CA ASP A 220 9.61 15.88 -13.27
C ASP A 220 9.14 16.15 -14.71
N GLU A 221 7.92 15.71 -15.04
CA GLU A 221 7.29 15.86 -16.37
C GLU A 221 6.90 17.31 -16.74
N ARG A 222 7.12 18.26 -15.82
CA ARG A 222 6.98 19.71 -16.03
C ARG A 222 8.34 20.38 -16.24
N GLY A 223 9.44 19.65 -16.08
CA GLY A 223 10.81 20.09 -16.23
C GLY A 223 11.43 20.72 -14.98
N PHE A 224 10.78 20.63 -13.81
CA PHE A 224 11.40 21.05 -12.54
C PHE A 224 12.48 20.06 -12.14
N LYS A 225 13.63 20.58 -11.73
CA LYS A 225 14.76 19.80 -11.25
C LYS A 225 14.87 19.88 -9.74
N PHE A 226 14.99 18.75 -9.08
CA PHE A 226 15.09 18.60 -7.63
C PHE A 226 16.44 17.97 -7.30
N TYR A 227 17.21 18.61 -6.43
CA TYR A 227 18.57 18.20 -6.05
C TYR A 227 18.61 17.70 -4.61
N PHE A 228 19.20 16.53 -4.41
CA PHE A 228 19.25 15.80 -3.14
C PHE A 228 20.70 15.35 -2.85
N SER A 229 21.38 16.08 -1.99
CA SER A 229 22.79 15.92 -1.62
C SER A 229 23.02 15.92 -0.11
N THR A 230 22.11 16.51 0.67
CA THR A 230 22.08 16.35 2.14
C THR A 230 21.63 14.94 2.50
N LYS A 231 22.45 14.21 3.27
CA LYS A 231 22.29 12.78 3.54
C LYS A 231 22.03 12.55 5.03
N ASP A 232 21.03 11.74 5.32
CA ASP A 232 20.83 11.21 6.67
C ASP A 232 21.45 9.81 6.75
N TYR A 233 22.09 9.55 7.88
CA TYR A 233 22.82 8.32 8.12
C TYR A 233 22.26 7.57 9.31
N SER A 234 22.28 6.26 9.19
CA SER A 234 21.95 5.36 10.28
C SER A 234 23.12 4.43 10.54
N THR A 235 23.46 4.28 11.81
CA THR A 235 24.49 3.36 12.29
C THR A 235 23.89 2.44 13.34
N THR A 236 23.74 1.16 13.02
CA THR A 236 23.19 0.17 13.97
C THR A 236 24.30 -0.47 14.79
N PHE A 237 24.11 -0.46 16.09
CA PHE A 237 24.94 -1.07 17.12
C PHE A 237 24.19 -2.27 17.69
N SER A 238 24.77 -3.47 17.67
CA SER A 238 24.11 -4.69 18.14
C SER A 238 25.04 -5.55 18.97
N SER A 239 24.53 -6.15 20.04
CA SER A 239 25.26 -7.17 20.81
C SER A 239 25.42 -8.46 19.99
N GLU A 240 26.49 -9.21 20.21
CA GLU A 240 26.59 -10.56 19.67
C GLU A 240 25.52 -11.48 20.30
N PRO A 241 24.96 -12.43 19.53
CA PRO A 241 24.02 -13.41 20.06
C PRO A 241 24.72 -14.31 21.11
N TYR A 242 24.34 -14.14 22.38
CA TYR A 242 24.93 -14.87 23.51
C TYR A 242 24.20 -16.20 23.79
N TRP A 243 24.95 -17.21 24.25
CA TRP A 243 24.48 -18.56 24.59
C TRP A 243 24.74 -18.80 26.09
N ALA A 244 23.72 -18.74 26.95
CA ALA A 244 23.90 -18.82 28.39
C ALA A 244 23.59 -20.21 28.97
N GLU A 245 24.54 -20.81 29.71
CA GLU A 245 24.25 -21.87 30.70
C GLU A 245 24.37 -21.36 32.16
N THR A 246 25.08 -20.26 32.43
CA THR A 246 25.16 -19.65 33.77
C THR A 246 25.67 -18.19 33.71
N ILE A 247 24.81 -17.19 33.98
CA ILE A 247 25.20 -15.79 34.27
C ILE A 247 24.49 -15.32 35.56
N PRO A 248 25.14 -14.53 36.44
CA PRO A 248 24.51 -13.92 37.63
C PRO A 248 23.45 -12.81 37.38
N GLN A 249 23.39 -12.23 36.18
CA GLN A 249 22.49 -11.15 35.73
C GLN A 249 21.41 -11.68 34.77
N THR A 250 20.37 -10.90 34.47
CA THR A 250 19.40 -11.29 33.44
C THR A 250 20.05 -11.19 32.04
N VAL A 251 19.71 -12.12 31.13
CA VAL A 251 20.27 -12.18 29.76
C VAL A 251 20.03 -10.89 28.96
N GLU A 252 18.97 -10.13 29.28
CA GLU A 252 18.66 -8.84 28.64
C GLU A 252 19.60 -7.71 29.12
N GLU A 253 19.94 -7.64 30.40
CA GLU A 253 20.92 -6.66 30.93
C GLU A 253 22.30 -6.89 30.31
N TYR A 254 22.74 -8.15 30.22
CA TYR A 254 24.00 -8.50 29.57
C TYR A 254 24.02 -8.11 28.08
N ALA A 255 22.92 -8.36 27.35
CA ALA A 255 22.83 -7.95 25.94
C ALA A 255 22.92 -6.42 25.76
N LEU A 256 22.44 -5.62 26.72
CA LEU A 256 22.61 -4.17 26.70
C LEU A 256 24.07 -3.76 26.97
N ASP A 257 24.72 -4.39 27.96
CA ASP A 257 26.12 -4.12 28.32
C ASP A 257 27.08 -4.46 27.16
N GLU A 258 26.78 -5.50 26.39
CA GLU A 258 27.59 -5.93 25.24
C GLU A 258 27.44 -5.04 24.00
N ILE A 259 26.47 -4.10 23.97
CA ILE A 259 26.37 -3.15 22.86
C ILE A 259 27.72 -2.43 22.72
N PRO A 260 28.22 -1.62 23.69
CA PRO A 260 29.52 -0.93 23.63
C PRO A 260 30.76 -1.74 23.20
N HIS A 261 30.87 -3.03 23.57
CA HIS A 261 32.13 -3.77 23.54
C HIS A 261 32.53 -4.31 22.16
N HIS A 262 31.57 -4.60 21.27
CA HIS A 262 31.83 -5.23 19.97
C HIS A 262 32.02 -4.24 18.80
N HIS A 263 32.10 -2.92 19.10
CA HIS A 263 32.04 -1.83 18.11
C HIS A 263 33.30 -1.57 17.28
N LEU A 264 34.42 -2.24 17.55
CA LEU A 264 35.71 -1.85 16.96
C LEU A 264 36.00 -2.40 15.55
N HIS A 265 35.18 -3.31 15.00
CA HIS A 265 35.55 -4.04 13.77
C HIS A 265 34.54 -4.05 12.61
N ASN A 266 33.24 -3.71 12.78
CA ASN A 266 32.21 -3.94 11.73
C ASN A 266 31.07 -2.90 11.62
N VAL A 267 31.26 -1.65 12.05
CA VAL A 267 30.22 -0.61 12.01
C VAL A 267 29.76 -0.33 10.57
N LYS A 268 28.44 -0.46 10.31
CA LYS A 268 27.81 -0.10 9.03
C LYS A 268 27.21 1.29 9.15
N HIS A 269 27.97 2.27 8.70
CA HIS A 269 27.48 3.62 8.46
C HIS A 269 26.78 3.64 7.10
N THR A 270 25.49 3.92 7.10
CA THR A 270 24.64 3.67 5.95
C THR A 270 23.76 4.88 5.66
N ILE A 271 23.81 5.37 4.42
CA ILE A 271 22.92 6.44 3.97
C ILE A 271 21.51 5.86 3.84
N THR A 272 20.58 6.40 4.62
CA THR A 272 19.19 5.94 4.68
C THR A 272 18.21 6.92 4.05
N ALA A 273 18.58 8.20 3.93
CA ALA A 273 17.74 9.18 3.28
C ALA A 273 18.52 10.35 2.68
N TRP A 274 17.88 11.05 1.75
CA TRP A 274 18.37 12.32 1.20
C TRP A 274 17.32 13.40 1.32
N SER A 275 17.69 14.52 1.93
CA SER A 275 16.85 15.70 2.03
C SER A 275 17.00 16.58 0.79
N LEU A 276 15.91 17.22 0.35
CA LEU A 276 15.92 18.15 -0.77
C LEU A 276 16.75 19.39 -0.44
N ASP A 277 17.74 19.75 -1.25
CA ASP A 277 18.57 20.95 -1.03
C ASP A 277 18.15 22.11 -1.90
N ARG A 278 17.69 21.81 -3.13
CA ARG A 278 17.44 22.83 -4.13
C ARG A 278 16.39 22.37 -5.13
N ILE A 279 15.54 23.31 -5.55
CA ILE A 279 14.65 23.16 -6.70
C ILE A 279 15.05 24.20 -7.73
N LYS A 280 15.18 23.79 -8.98
CA LYS A 280 15.37 24.68 -10.13
C LYS A 280 14.20 24.55 -11.09
N SER A 281 13.59 25.66 -11.44
CA SER A 281 12.48 25.68 -12.40
C SER A 281 12.98 25.53 -13.85
N PRO A 282 12.10 25.18 -14.81
CA PRO A 282 12.41 25.23 -16.23
C PRO A 282 12.81 26.63 -16.75
N PHE A 283 12.56 27.66 -15.94
CA PHE A 283 12.84 29.07 -16.23
C PHE A 283 14.05 29.61 -15.44
N ASN A 284 14.88 28.70 -14.90
CA ASN A 284 16.12 28.99 -14.17
C ASN A 284 15.98 29.71 -12.82
N ASN A 285 14.78 29.86 -12.27
CA ASN A 285 14.59 30.30 -10.89
C ASN A 285 15.00 29.17 -9.93
N GLU A 286 15.41 29.51 -8.71
CA GLU A 286 15.87 28.53 -7.72
C GLU A 286 15.27 28.77 -6.34
N ILE A 287 14.96 27.68 -5.64
CA ILE A 287 14.65 27.65 -4.20
C ILE A 287 15.70 26.78 -3.52
N ASN A 288 16.23 27.25 -2.40
CA ASN A 288 17.22 26.53 -1.60
C ASN A 288 16.64 26.16 -0.22
N PHE A 289 17.04 24.99 0.28
CA PHE A 289 16.65 24.41 1.55
C PHE A 289 17.92 24.25 2.40
N ASN A 290 17.93 24.82 3.59
CA ASN A 290 19.08 24.80 4.49
C ASN A 290 18.76 23.99 5.73
N TYR A 291 19.74 23.24 6.22
CA TYR A 291 19.58 22.30 7.32
C TYR A 291 20.61 22.55 8.42
N GLN A 292 20.31 22.05 9.62
CA GLN A 292 21.31 21.83 10.66
C GLN A 292 21.37 20.34 11.01
N GLU A 293 22.58 19.87 11.33
CA GLU A 293 22.80 18.50 11.76
C GLU A 293 22.13 18.19 13.11
N GLY A 294 21.74 16.94 13.24
CA GLY A 294 21.07 16.36 14.38
C GLY A 294 21.59 14.96 14.64
N ILE A 295 21.62 14.56 15.91
CA ILE A 295 21.93 13.19 16.30
C ILE A 295 21.05 12.75 17.46
N HIS A 296 20.51 11.54 17.33
CA HIS A 296 19.87 10.83 18.43
C HIS A 296 20.02 9.32 18.24
N PHE A 297 19.68 8.56 19.27
CA PHE A 297 19.66 7.11 19.24
C PHE A 297 18.24 6.61 19.43
N THR A 298 17.91 5.49 18.79
CA THR A 298 16.70 4.75 19.15
C THR A 298 16.85 4.19 20.57
N PHE A 299 15.75 4.06 21.30
CA PHE A 299 15.78 3.26 22.52
C PHE A 299 16.20 1.81 22.17
N PRO A 300 17.02 1.12 23.00
CA PRO A 300 17.44 -0.25 22.70
C PRO A 300 16.24 -1.19 22.47
N ASP A 301 16.27 -1.92 21.36
CA ASP A 301 15.28 -2.97 21.07
C ASP A 301 15.90 -4.35 21.25
N PHE A 302 15.09 -5.28 21.77
CA PHE A 302 15.52 -6.62 22.13
C PHE A 302 14.90 -7.64 21.20
N HIS A 303 15.77 -8.37 20.51
CA HIS A 303 15.38 -9.51 19.71
C HIS A 303 15.67 -10.81 20.47
N LYS A 304 14.66 -11.66 20.58
CA LYS A 304 14.80 -13.00 21.16
C LYS A 304 14.41 -14.04 20.11
N SER A 305 15.23 -15.06 19.95
CA SER A 305 14.90 -16.21 19.12
C SER A 305 15.08 -17.52 19.86
N LEU A 306 14.19 -18.46 19.59
CA LEU A 306 14.28 -19.86 19.99
C LEU A 306 14.81 -20.64 18.79
N ARG A 307 15.97 -21.28 18.94
CA ARG A 307 16.58 -22.13 17.91
C ARG A 307 16.36 -23.58 18.26
N ILE A 308 15.76 -24.33 17.35
CA ILE A 308 15.54 -25.78 17.47
C ILE A 308 16.44 -26.45 16.42
N ARG A 309 17.46 -27.17 16.89
CA ARG A 309 18.36 -27.94 16.02
C ARG A 309 17.90 -29.39 15.93
N GLU A 310 17.75 -29.86 14.69
CA GLU A 310 17.63 -31.28 14.36
C GLU A 310 19.03 -31.76 13.92
N GLN A 311 19.68 -32.59 14.74
CA GLN A 311 20.95 -33.23 14.41
C GLN A 311 20.78 -34.74 14.36
N GLU A 312 21.22 -35.35 13.27
CA GLU A 312 21.24 -36.80 13.07
C GLU A 312 22.56 -37.36 13.62
N TYR A 313 22.51 -38.14 14.72
CA TYR A 313 23.65 -38.90 15.23
C TYR A 313 23.42 -40.40 15.01
N ARG A 314 24.44 -41.12 14.50
CA ARG A 314 24.42 -42.58 14.30
C ARG A 314 24.43 -43.42 15.59
N SER A 315 24.31 -42.83 16.78
CA SER A 315 24.39 -43.57 18.05
C SER A 315 23.02 -43.73 18.70
N ASP A 316 22.77 -44.94 19.24
CA ASP A 316 21.53 -45.51 19.81
C ASP A 316 20.84 -44.75 20.97
N THR A 317 20.96 -43.44 21.09
CA THR A 317 20.33 -42.66 22.17
C THR A 317 19.44 -41.56 21.62
N PHE A 318 18.13 -41.73 21.81
CA PHE A 318 17.11 -40.69 21.70
C PHE A 318 17.44 -39.52 22.64
N TRP A 319 17.51 -38.31 22.10
CA TRP A 319 17.47 -37.08 22.89
C TRP A 319 16.15 -36.37 22.62
N ASP A 320 15.39 -36.08 23.67
CA ASP A 320 14.18 -35.25 23.60
C ASP A 320 14.49 -33.88 22.96
N ILE A 321 13.63 -33.42 22.05
CA ILE A 321 13.71 -32.08 21.40
C ILE A 321 13.83 -30.95 22.43
N THR A 322 13.36 -31.15 23.66
CA THR A 322 13.46 -30.18 24.76
C THR A 322 14.91 -29.90 25.20
N ASN A 323 15.87 -30.77 24.90
CA ASN A 323 17.28 -30.61 25.30
C ASN A 323 18.17 -29.96 24.23
N ASN A 324 17.66 -29.71 23.01
CA ASN A 324 18.43 -29.11 21.89
C ASN A 324 17.93 -27.71 21.47
N SER A 325 17.06 -27.10 22.28
CA SER A 325 16.61 -25.74 22.04
C SER A 325 17.50 -24.72 22.78
N SER A 326 18.03 -23.73 22.05
CA SER A 326 18.80 -22.64 22.64
C SER A 326 18.04 -21.32 22.47
N GLU A 327 17.91 -20.56 23.56
CA GLU A 327 17.43 -19.19 23.50
C GLU A 327 18.60 -18.27 23.18
N VAL A 328 18.43 -17.46 22.14
CA VAL A 328 19.40 -16.44 21.72
C VAL A 328 18.76 -15.08 21.91
N VAL A 329 19.42 -14.22 22.67
CA VAL A 329 19.01 -12.83 22.88
C VAL A 329 20.07 -11.92 22.30
N SER A 330 19.62 -10.86 21.63
CA SER A 330 20.46 -9.76 21.18
C SER A 330 19.73 -8.44 21.42
N ALA A 331 20.47 -7.39 21.74
CA ALA A 331 19.95 -6.04 21.80
C ALA A 331 20.58 -5.19 20.70
N SER A 332 19.83 -4.23 20.17
CA SER A 332 20.36 -3.26 19.21
C SER A 332 19.84 -1.86 19.45
N THR A 333 20.68 -0.87 19.17
CA THR A 333 20.30 0.55 19.10
C THR A 333 20.84 1.14 17.80
N THR A 334 20.18 2.13 17.24
CA THR A 334 20.61 2.79 16.02
C THR A 334 20.87 4.26 16.31
N GLY A 335 22.10 4.71 16.06
CA GLY A 335 22.43 6.12 15.97
C GLY A 335 21.93 6.68 14.65
N ILE A 336 21.12 7.74 14.72
CA ILE A 336 20.49 8.40 13.59
C ILE A 336 21.06 9.81 13.51
N GLU A 337 21.84 10.06 12.47
CA GLU A 337 22.39 11.35 12.09
C GLU A 337 21.47 11.96 11.03
N ASN A 338 20.71 12.98 11.40
CA ASN A 338 19.64 13.52 10.58
C ASN A 338 19.75 15.04 10.40
N HIS A 339 19.10 15.56 9.37
CA HIS A 339 19.13 16.98 9.06
C HIS A 339 17.79 17.66 9.34
N TYR A 340 17.78 18.62 10.26
CA TYR A 340 16.59 19.42 10.57
C TYR A 340 16.54 20.65 9.67
N LEU A 341 15.42 20.83 8.95
CA LEU A 341 15.22 22.00 8.10
C LEU A 341 15.23 23.28 8.96
N THR A 342 16.05 24.25 8.57
CA THR A 342 16.23 25.54 9.27
C THR A 342 15.72 26.71 8.44
N SER A 343 15.82 26.63 7.11
CA SER A 343 15.18 27.63 6.25
C SER A 343 14.93 27.16 4.83
N ILE A 344 13.93 27.77 4.20
CA ILE A 344 13.69 27.73 2.76
C ILE A 344 13.84 29.15 2.22
N THR A 345 14.66 29.36 1.20
CA THR A 345 14.98 30.68 0.64
C THR A 345 14.79 30.69 -0.87
N GLY A 346 14.24 31.77 -1.41
CA GLY A 346 14.13 32.03 -2.84
C GLY A 346 13.72 33.48 -3.09
N ASP A 347 13.34 33.81 -4.32
CA ASP A 347 12.96 35.19 -4.66
C ASP A 347 11.72 35.70 -3.91
N PHE A 348 10.89 34.77 -3.41
CA PHE A 348 9.74 35.10 -2.54
C PHE A 348 10.15 35.58 -1.13
N GLY A 349 11.42 35.40 -0.73
CA GLY A 349 11.91 35.69 0.62
C GLY A 349 12.44 34.45 1.33
N LYS A 350 12.10 34.31 2.61
CA LYS A 350 12.61 33.24 3.48
C LYS A 350 11.53 32.69 4.41
N ILE A 351 11.51 31.38 4.59
CA ILE A 351 10.82 30.69 5.68
C ILE A 351 11.89 30.21 6.66
N GLU A 352 11.76 30.54 7.93
CA GLU A 352 12.68 30.16 9.00
C GLU A 352 12.02 29.16 9.95
N PHE A 353 12.71 28.08 10.26
CA PHE A 353 12.29 27.03 11.17
C PHE A 353 13.17 27.12 12.42
N ASN A 354 12.61 27.64 13.51
CA ASN A 354 13.33 27.85 14.76
C ASN A 354 13.29 26.58 15.61
N LEU A 355 14.46 26.10 16.04
CA LEU A 355 14.62 24.79 16.66
C LEU A 355 15.07 24.91 18.12
N SER A 356 14.57 24.01 18.97
CA SER A 356 14.91 23.92 20.39
C SER A 356 15.21 22.47 20.79
N THR A 357 15.69 22.23 22.03
CA THR A 357 16.03 20.88 22.50
C THR A 357 14.80 20.11 23.00
N ARG A 358 14.94 18.79 23.13
CA ARG A 358 13.90 17.86 23.62
C ARG A 358 14.51 16.80 24.55
N LYS A 359 13.68 16.10 25.33
CA LYS A 359 14.11 15.22 26.43
C LYS A 359 13.70 13.75 26.29
N ASP A 360 12.98 13.41 25.24
CA ASP A 360 12.36 12.10 25.03
C ASP A 360 13.20 11.12 24.20
N LEU A 361 14.10 11.64 23.36
CA LEU A 361 14.98 10.83 22.54
C LEU A 361 16.19 10.35 23.34
N PHE A 362 16.65 9.13 23.02
CA PHE A 362 17.86 8.61 23.60
C PHE A 362 19.06 9.36 23.00
N ASN A 363 20.01 9.75 23.84
CA ASN A 363 21.22 10.44 23.41
C ASN A 363 22.42 9.82 24.15
N VAL A 364 23.62 10.32 23.84
CA VAL A 364 24.87 9.77 24.38
C VAL A 364 24.88 9.80 25.92
N ALA A 365 24.48 10.91 26.53
CA ALA A 365 24.42 11.01 27.99
C ALA A 365 23.40 10.03 28.61
N ALA A 366 22.21 9.90 28.01
CA ALA A 366 21.19 8.95 28.46
C ALA A 366 21.63 7.49 28.33
N PHE A 367 22.46 7.18 27.32
CA PHE A 367 23.09 5.86 27.17
C PHE A 367 24.06 5.58 28.32
N SER A 368 24.80 6.60 28.80
CA SER A 368 25.79 6.42 29.89
C SER A 368 25.08 6.20 31.22
N GLU A 369 23.98 6.92 31.43
CA GLU A 369 23.11 6.76 32.61
C GLU A 369 22.47 5.36 32.68
N LEU A 370 22.12 4.76 31.53
CA LEU A 370 21.48 3.45 31.49
C LEU A 370 22.43 2.29 31.88
N LEU A 371 23.72 2.41 31.57
CA LEU A 371 24.69 1.31 31.71
C LEU A 371 25.66 1.47 32.90
N GLU A 372 25.54 2.50 33.74
CA GLU A 372 26.44 2.77 34.90
C GLU A 372 27.96 2.86 34.58
N TYR A 373 28.40 2.82 33.32
CA TYR A 373 29.82 2.87 32.90
C TYR A 373 30.18 4.17 32.16
N ASN A 374 31.29 4.81 32.56
CA ASN A 374 31.65 6.20 32.17
C ASN A 374 32.71 6.37 31.06
N ASN A 375 33.22 5.31 30.42
CA ASN A 375 34.41 5.41 29.54
C ASN A 375 34.23 4.77 28.15
N TRP A 376 33.21 5.15 27.39
CA TRP A 376 33.01 4.64 26.03
C TRP A 376 32.89 5.77 24.99
N PHE A 377 33.21 5.47 23.73
CA PHE A 377 33.08 6.37 22.59
C PHE A 377 32.47 5.63 21.40
N PHE A 378 31.57 6.29 20.66
CA PHE A 378 31.03 5.80 19.40
C PHE A 378 31.81 6.40 18.23
N ILE A 379 31.96 5.65 17.14
CA ILE A 379 32.55 6.16 15.89
C ILE A 379 31.39 6.37 14.92
N LEU A 380 31.11 7.63 14.59
CA LEU A 380 30.17 8.03 13.54
C LEU A 380 30.92 8.80 12.44
N GLU A 381 30.24 9.09 11.33
CA GLU A 381 30.83 9.95 10.30
C GLU A 381 31.00 11.37 10.86
N GLY A 382 32.21 11.93 10.72
CA GLY A 382 32.55 13.22 11.35
C GLY A 382 33.33 13.14 12.67
N GLY A 383 33.49 11.95 13.26
CA GLY A 383 34.47 11.72 14.34
C GLY A 383 34.00 10.86 15.51
N GLN A 384 34.81 10.83 16.58
CA GLN A 384 34.49 10.12 17.82
C GLN A 384 33.45 10.92 18.64
N ILE A 385 32.32 10.29 18.93
CA ILE A 385 31.30 10.82 19.82
C ILE A 385 31.52 10.25 21.22
N THR A 386 31.57 11.13 22.21
CA THR A 386 31.84 10.77 23.61
C THR A 386 30.65 11.13 24.48
N SER A 387 30.60 10.62 25.72
CA SER A 387 29.60 11.00 26.73
C SER A 387 29.50 12.51 27.01
N THR A 388 30.48 13.29 26.58
CA THR A 388 30.51 14.76 26.72
C THR A 388 30.02 15.54 25.50
N SER A 389 29.67 14.85 24.41
CA SER A 389 29.14 15.48 23.19
C SER A 389 27.81 16.20 23.46
N PRO A 390 27.58 17.39 22.88
CA PRO A 390 26.34 18.16 23.09
C PRO A 390 25.12 17.41 22.54
N ASP A 391 23.97 17.58 23.19
CA ASP A 391 22.71 17.03 22.67
C ASP A 391 22.27 17.82 21.43
N LEU A 392 22.22 17.14 20.28
CA LEU A 392 21.75 17.69 19.00
C LEU A 392 20.34 17.20 18.65
N SER A 393 19.60 16.62 19.59
CA SER A 393 18.19 16.28 19.41
C SER A 393 17.34 17.56 19.37
N ARG A 394 16.57 17.77 18.28
CA ARG A 394 15.80 19.00 18.09
C ARG A 394 14.30 18.76 17.95
N LYS A 395 13.53 19.76 18.37
CA LYS A 395 12.10 19.93 18.07
C LYS A 395 11.88 21.30 17.42
N LEU A 396 10.81 21.42 16.64
CA LEU A 396 10.42 22.68 15.98
C LEU A 396 9.63 23.57 16.94
N GLU A 397 10.15 24.74 17.25
CA GLU A 397 9.53 25.70 18.15
C GLU A 397 8.61 26.67 17.40
N ALA A 398 9.06 27.17 16.24
CA ALA A 398 8.31 28.15 15.45
C ALA A 398 8.69 28.14 13.96
N ILE A 399 7.77 28.60 13.12
CA ILE A 399 7.99 28.92 11.71
C ILE A 399 7.72 30.41 11.50
N ASN A 400 8.70 31.13 10.95
CA ASN A 400 8.55 32.54 10.56
C ASN A 400 8.65 32.66 9.05
N VAL A 401 7.66 33.28 8.43
CA VAL A 401 7.69 33.62 7.01
C VAL A 401 8.04 35.09 6.88
N VAL A 402 9.07 35.38 6.09
CA VAL A 402 9.62 36.72 5.88
C VAL A 402 9.68 37.00 4.38
N SER A 403 9.20 38.16 3.95
CA SER A 403 9.30 38.61 2.55
C SER A 403 10.75 38.83 2.14
N SER A 404 11.00 38.92 0.82
CA SER A 404 12.30 39.33 0.28
C SER A 404 12.77 40.71 0.76
N THR A 405 11.85 41.56 1.22
CA THR A 405 12.11 42.89 1.80
C THR A 405 12.27 42.89 3.33
N GLY A 406 12.23 41.72 3.99
CA GLY A 406 12.47 41.58 5.42
C GLY A 406 11.24 41.77 6.33
N LYS A 407 10.03 41.89 5.77
CA LYS A 407 8.78 42.02 6.53
C LYS A 407 8.28 40.65 6.97
N ASN A 408 7.84 40.53 8.23
CA ASN A 408 7.19 39.31 8.70
C ASN A 408 5.79 39.18 8.07
N ILE A 409 5.57 38.07 7.37
CA ILE A 409 4.30 37.73 6.71
C ILE A 409 3.46 36.85 7.63
N LYS A 410 4.09 35.89 8.33
CA LYS A 410 3.39 34.91 9.16
C LYS A 410 4.28 34.40 10.29
N ASN A 411 3.72 34.29 11.49
CA ASN A 411 4.35 33.65 12.63
C ASN A 411 3.51 32.45 13.08
N ILE A 412 4.18 31.31 13.23
CA ILE A 412 3.57 30.06 13.68
C ILE A 412 4.41 29.53 14.82
N SER A 413 3.82 29.21 15.96
CA SER A 413 4.54 28.62 17.11
C SER A 413 3.85 27.38 17.65
N PHE A 414 4.64 26.47 18.21
CA PHE A 414 4.22 25.15 18.66
C PHE A 414 4.40 25.04 20.17
N GLU A 415 3.33 24.65 20.89
CA GLU A 415 3.36 24.41 22.33
C GLU A 415 3.41 22.89 22.60
N TYR A 416 4.36 22.46 23.44
CA TYR A 416 4.59 21.04 23.70
C TYR A 416 4.61 20.69 25.19
N SER A 417 4.22 19.45 25.45
CA SER A 417 4.52 18.71 26.68
C SER A 417 5.02 17.31 26.30
N TYR A 418 4.99 16.36 27.23
CA TYR A 418 5.35 14.97 26.97
C TYR A 418 4.20 14.03 27.32
N PHE A 419 4.05 12.97 26.53
CA PHE A 419 3.36 11.78 27.02
C PHE A 419 4.10 11.21 28.22
N ASN A 420 3.36 10.66 29.19
CA ASN A 420 3.89 10.24 30.48
C ASN A 420 4.62 11.37 31.22
N ASN A 421 4.09 12.60 31.17
CA ASN A 421 4.73 13.80 31.74
C ASN A 421 5.12 13.64 33.23
N HIS A 422 4.38 12.82 33.98
CA HIS A 422 4.71 12.48 35.37
C HIS A 422 6.08 11.78 35.54
N LYS A 423 6.69 11.26 34.47
CA LYS A 423 8.03 10.66 34.42
C LYS A 423 9.14 11.63 34.02
N LEU A 424 8.86 12.93 33.87
CA LEU A 424 9.83 13.93 33.41
C LEU A 424 11.11 13.99 34.28
N ASN A 425 10.96 13.72 35.58
CA ASN A 425 12.04 13.72 36.56
C ASN A 425 12.56 12.30 36.89
N SER A 426 12.15 11.28 36.14
CA SER A 426 12.66 9.90 36.29
C SER A 426 14.10 9.83 35.78
N PRO A 427 15.00 9.03 36.40
CA PRO A 427 16.33 8.76 35.85
C PRO A 427 16.22 8.13 34.44
N ASN A 428 15.25 7.24 34.23
CA ASN A 428 15.02 6.59 32.93
C ASN A 428 13.96 7.29 32.07
N LYS A 429 13.89 8.63 32.09
CA LYS A 429 12.80 9.39 31.42
C LYS A 429 12.66 9.08 29.92
N THR A 430 13.74 8.87 29.19
CA THR A 430 13.76 8.55 27.74
C THR A 430 13.07 7.21 27.41
N ARG A 431 12.97 6.30 28.38
CA ARG A 431 12.21 5.03 28.27
C ARG A 431 10.69 5.24 28.23
N TYR A 432 10.19 6.34 28.79
CA TYR A 432 8.76 6.61 28.97
C TYR A 432 8.23 7.78 28.14
N LEU A 433 9.03 8.84 28.01
CA LEU A 433 8.60 10.09 27.39
C LEU A 433 8.55 9.96 25.86
N ARG A 434 7.57 10.64 25.27
CA ARG A 434 7.46 10.92 23.83
C ARG A 434 6.91 12.34 23.68
N LEU A 435 7.48 13.16 22.80
CA LEU A 435 7.07 14.56 22.59
C LEU A 435 5.58 14.64 22.21
N LYS A 436 4.83 15.52 22.86
CA LYS A 436 3.39 15.70 22.66
C LYS A 436 3.10 17.14 22.22
N LEU A 437 2.51 17.30 21.04
CA LEU A 437 2.04 18.61 20.55
C LEU A 437 0.70 18.94 21.22
N ASP A 438 0.66 20.03 21.98
CA ASP A 438 -0.55 20.46 22.70
C ASP A 438 -1.32 21.53 21.95
N LYS A 439 -0.60 22.55 21.44
CA LYS A 439 -1.21 23.66 20.70
C LYS A 439 -0.35 24.11 19.53
N LEU A 440 -1.04 24.73 18.57
CA LEU A 440 -0.43 25.43 17.45
C LEU A 440 -1.02 26.85 17.42
N HIS A 441 -0.15 27.85 17.47
CA HIS A 441 -0.51 29.27 17.33
C HIS A 441 -0.12 29.75 15.95
N MET A 442 -1.04 30.36 15.23
CA MET A 442 -0.85 30.92 13.89
C MET A 442 -1.37 32.36 13.89
N ASN A 443 -0.48 33.33 14.12
CA ASN A 443 -0.87 34.71 14.45
C ASN A 443 -1.89 34.72 15.63
N GLU A 444 -3.13 35.18 15.42
CA GLU A 444 -4.20 35.19 16.44
C GLU A 444 -5.01 33.88 16.51
N LYS A 445 -4.75 32.92 15.61
CA LYS A 445 -5.52 31.67 15.48
C LYS A 445 -4.87 30.53 16.26
N ASN A 446 -5.66 29.82 17.08
CA ASN A 446 -5.15 28.77 17.96
C ASN A 446 -5.82 27.42 17.70
N TYR A 447 -5.01 26.37 17.56
CA TYR A 447 -5.47 24.98 17.58
C TYR A 447 -5.09 24.33 18.90
N SER A 448 -5.88 23.36 19.35
CA SER A 448 -5.54 22.54 20.52
C SER A 448 -5.85 21.07 20.28
N PHE A 449 -4.96 20.20 20.75
CA PHE A 449 -4.95 18.77 20.48
C PHE A 449 -5.10 17.97 21.77
N TYR A 450 -6.01 16.99 21.76
CA TYR A 450 -6.29 16.14 22.91
C TYR A 450 -6.13 14.68 22.54
N TYR A 451 -5.59 13.90 23.46
CA TYR A 451 -5.19 12.51 23.21
C TYR A 451 -5.82 11.57 24.23
N ASP A 452 -6.03 10.32 23.85
CA ASP A 452 -6.45 9.25 24.75
C ASP A 452 -5.33 8.96 25.76
N THR A 453 -5.68 8.96 27.05
CA THR A 453 -4.82 8.52 28.16
C THR A 453 -3.34 8.96 28.03
N PRO A 454 -3.02 10.27 28.00
CA PRO A 454 -1.67 10.75 27.68
C PRO A 454 -0.58 10.35 28.70
N ASN A 455 -0.95 9.80 29.85
CA ASN A 455 -0.05 9.25 30.87
C ASN A 455 -0.08 7.71 30.95
N GLY A 456 -0.65 7.04 29.94
CA GLY A 456 -0.81 5.58 29.91
C GLY A 456 0.06 4.85 28.89
N LEU A 457 0.89 5.56 28.11
CA LEU A 457 1.73 4.90 27.11
C LEU A 457 2.74 3.96 27.81
N PRO A 458 2.96 2.75 27.29
CA PRO A 458 3.92 1.84 27.90
C PRO A 458 5.37 2.31 27.68
N GLU A 459 6.25 1.69 28.45
CA GLU A 459 7.70 1.71 28.24
C GLU A 459 8.04 1.25 26.81
N LYS A 460 9.03 1.90 26.17
CA LYS A 460 9.42 1.64 24.77
C LYS A 460 9.91 0.20 24.50
N ASP A 461 10.31 -0.52 25.54
CA ASP A 461 10.87 -1.88 25.48
C ASP A 461 9.93 -2.97 26.03
N THR A 462 8.69 -2.62 26.39
CA THR A 462 7.74 -3.56 27.03
C THR A 462 7.53 -4.85 26.21
N LYS A 463 7.27 -5.96 26.91
CA LYS A 463 6.91 -7.27 26.33
C LYS A 463 5.41 -7.36 26.00
N SER A 464 4.60 -6.42 26.50
CA SER A 464 3.15 -6.32 26.32
C SER A 464 2.76 -5.75 24.96
N ARG A 465 3.15 -6.42 23.88
CA ARG A 465 2.89 -5.97 22.51
C ARG A 465 2.18 -7.05 21.70
N ASP A 466 1.32 -6.65 20.76
CA ASP A 466 0.64 -7.56 19.83
C ASP A 466 1.55 -7.97 18.66
N PHE A 467 1.04 -8.73 17.69
CA PHE A 467 1.80 -9.15 16.51
C PHE A 467 2.32 -8.00 15.64
N TRP A 468 1.74 -6.80 15.72
CA TRP A 468 2.11 -5.60 14.95
C TRP A 468 2.79 -4.52 15.81
N ASP A 469 3.25 -4.90 17.00
CA ASP A 469 3.93 -4.06 18.00
C ASP A 469 3.08 -2.93 18.62
N PHE A 470 1.75 -3.04 18.60
CA PHE A 470 0.87 -2.17 19.40
C PHE A 470 0.76 -2.70 20.83
N TYR A 471 0.51 -1.79 21.78
CA TYR A 471 0.34 -2.16 23.18
C TYR A 471 -0.95 -2.98 23.37
N ASN A 472 -0.85 -4.14 24.04
CA ASN A 472 -1.99 -5.05 24.22
C ASN A 472 -2.36 -5.29 25.70
N GLY A 473 -1.68 -4.63 26.64
CA GLY A 473 -1.96 -4.75 28.08
C GLY A 473 -1.64 -6.11 28.70
N VAL A 474 -1.17 -7.11 27.95
CA VAL A 474 -0.89 -8.45 28.47
C VAL A 474 0.47 -8.50 29.14
N ASN A 475 0.54 -8.97 30.39
CA ASN A 475 1.80 -9.09 31.12
C ASN A 475 2.62 -10.31 30.65
N ASN A 476 3.37 -10.14 29.56
CA ASN A 476 4.21 -11.18 28.99
C ASN A 476 5.57 -11.28 29.69
N THR A 477 5.98 -12.49 30.07
CA THR A 477 7.33 -12.77 30.59
C THR A 477 8.33 -13.14 29.49
N LYS A 478 7.83 -13.56 28.31
CA LYS A 478 8.60 -13.95 27.12
C LYS A 478 8.38 -12.95 25.97
N ARG A 479 9.31 -12.90 25.01
CA ARG A 479 9.20 -12.06 23.78
C ARG A 479 8.74 -12.84 22.55
N VAL A 480 9.13 -14.12 22.45
CA VAL A 480 8.77 -15.01 21.35
C VAL A 480 7.28 -15.35 21.43
N PRO A 481 6.48 -15.21 20.35
CA PRO A 481 5.05 -15.55 20.36
C PRO A 481 4.79 -17.01 20.73
N SER A 482 3.61 -17.26 21.29
CA SER A 482 3.09 -18.64 21.40
C SER A 482 2.82 -19.22 20.01
N PHE A 483 3.15 -20.49 19.81
CA PHE A 483 2.92 -21.17 18.54
C PHE A 483 2.68 -22.67 18.72
N ASN A 484 2.04 -23.24 17.71
CA ASN A 484 1.89 -24.67 17.49
C ASN A 484 2.62 -24.99 16.17
N ARG A 485 3.36 -26.10 16.07
CA ARG A 485 3.99 -26.53 14.80
C ARG A 485 4.35 -28.02 14.80
N PHE A 486 4.28 -28.67 13.65
CA PHE A 486 4.85 -30.01 13.42
C PHE A 486 6.32 -29.96 12.99
N TYR A 487 7.08 -30.94 13.45
CA TYR A 487 8.47 -31.21 13.10
C TYR A 487 8.61 -32.65 12.63
N TYR A 488 9.54 -32.90 11.71
CA TYR A 488 9.85 -34.25 11.27
C TYR A 488 11.12 -34.72 11.97
N THR A 489 11.11 -35.96 12.45
CA THR A 489 12.26 -36.65 13.04
C THR A 489 12.44 -38.01 12.37
N HIS A 490 13.66 -38.54 12.33
CA HIS A 490 13.91 -39.86 11.75
C HIS A 490 13.47 -40.99 12.68
N ARG A 491 12.95 -42.08 12.10
CA ARG A 491 12.61 -43.31 12.81
C ARG A 491 13.88 -44.17 12.98
N ASN A 492 14.25 -44.46 14.23
CA ASN A 492 15.24 -45.43 14.72
C ASN A 492 16.25 -46.08 13.75
N GLY A 493 17.54 -45.90 14.07
CA GLY A 493 18.57 -46.95 14.15
C GLY A 493 18.81 -47.86 12.94
N ASN A 494 19.95 -47.62 12.27
CA ASN A 494 20.74 -48.56 11.44
C ASN A 494 20.30 -48.93 10.01
N GLU A 495 19.17 -48.46 9.47
CA GLU A 495 18.85 -48.71 8.06
C GLU A 495 18.71 -47.42 7.24
N TYR A 496 19.37 -47.41 6.07
CA TYR A 496 19.30 -46.34 5.09
C TYR A 496 17.83 -46.04 4.72
N PRO A 497 17.39 -44.77 4.73
CA PRO A 497 16.00 -44.45 4.41
C PRO A 497 15.76 -44.62 2.90
N TYR A 498 15.10 -45.71 2.51
CA TYR A 498 14.76 -45.98 1.10
C TYR A 498 13.45 -45.32 0.64
N THR A 499 12.58 -44.85 1.55
CA THR A 499 11.25 -44.28 1.19
C THR A 499 10.79 -43.15 2.12
N SER A 500 9.75 -42.40 1.71
CA SER A 500 9.11 -41.34 2.51
C SER A 500 8.37 -41.81 3.76
N ASN A 501 8.35 -43.11 4.05
CA ASN A 501 7.55 -43.70 5.13
C ASN A 501 8.28 -43.80 6.49
N ASP A 502 9.55 -43.39 6.57
CA ASP A 502 10.43 -43.59 7.75
C ASP A 502 10.63 -42.31 8.62
N LEU A 503 9.73 -41.33 8.52
CA LEU A 503 9.74 -40.10 9.33
C LEU A 503 8.67 -40.18 10.45
N ASN A 504 9.05 -39.83 11.68
CA ASN A 504 8.16 -39.56 12.81
C ASN A 504 7.84 -38.06 12.89
N GLU A 505 6.56 -37.70 12.87
CA GLU A 505 6.11 -36.32 13.08
C GLU A 505 5.95 -36.02 14.58
N ILE A 506 6.51 -34.91 15.05
CA ILE A 506 6.38 -34.44 16.43
C ILE A 506 5.68 -33.08 16.43
N PHE A 507 4.58 -32.98 17.17
CA PHE A 507 3.90 -31.71 17.38
C PHE A 507 4.50 -30.97 18.58
N VAL A 508 5.00 -29.76 18.34
CA VAL A 508 5.53 -28.87 19.37
C VAL A 508 4.51 -27.78 19.68
N ASN A 509 4.15 -27.71 20.96
CA ASN A 509 3.37 -26.63 21.54
C ASN A 509 4.28 -25.75 22.38
N TYR A 510 4.51 -24.50 21.96
CA TYR A 510 5.33 -23.55 22.72
C TYR A 510 4.46 -22.45 23.32
N ASN A 511 4.42 -22.41 24.65
CA ASN A 511 3.76 -21.36 25.42
C ASN A 511 4.69 -20.15 25.53
N GLY A 512 4.59 -19.25 24.56
CA GLY A 512 5.33 -17.99 24.44
C GLY A 512 4.54 -16.78 24.94
N ALA A 513 4.83 -15.62 24.37
CA ALA A 513 4.08 -14.38 24.57
C ALA A 513 2.68 -14.50 23.96
N ILE A 514 1.69 -13.94 24.65
CA ILE A 514 0.34 -13.76 24.10
C ILE A 514 0.35 -12.42 23.34
N ARG A 515 0.41 -12.51 22.01
CA ARG A 515 0.54 -11.37 21.09
C ARG A 515 -0.80 -10.99 20.45
N LYS A 516 -1.93 -11.34 21.08
CA LYS A 516 -3.27 -10.92 20.61
C LYS A 516 -3.37 -9.40 20.64
N SER A 517 -4.12 -8.84 19.69
CA SER A 517 -4.46 -7.42 19.66
C SER A 517 -5.52 -7.11 20.71
N ASP A 518 -5.47 -5.91 21.29
CA ASP A 518 -6.54 -5.36 22.14
C ASP A 518 -6.57 -3.84 21.99
N PHE A 519 -7.56 -3.35 21.25
CA PHE A 519 -7.69 -1.94 20.90
C PHE A 519 -7.92 -1.03 22.12
N ASN A 520 -8.43 -1.54 23.25
CA ASN A 520 -8.57 -0.72 24.46
C ASN A 520 -7.22 -0.22 24.98
N TYR A 521 -6.15 -0.97 24.71
CA TYR A 521 -4.77 -0.58 24.99
C TYR A 521 -4.10 0.06 23.76
N GLY A 522 -4.43 -0.41 22.55
CA GLY A 522 -3.89 0.13 21.29
C GLY A 522 -4.27 1.59 21.01
N LYS A 523 -5.37 2.09 21.58
CA LYS A 523 -5.82 3.48 21.43
C LYS A 523 -5.06 4.52 22.25
N ILE A 524 -4.28 4.09 23.25
CA ILE A 524 -3.57 4.99 24.16
C ILE A 524 -2.61 5.87 23.36
N GLY A 525 -2.65 7.18 23.62
CA GLY A 525 -1.84 8.18 22.93
C GLY A 525 -2.40 8.65 21.58
N MET A 526 -3.52 8.10 21.10
CA MET A 526 -4.17 8.55 19.87
C MET A 526 -4.89 9.89 20.04
N LEU A 527 -4.92 10.72 19.01
CA LEU A 527 -5.61 12.01 18.99
C LEU A 527 -7.14 11.82 19.00
N THR A 528 -7.83 12.28 20.04
CA THR A 528 -9.28 12.11 20.21
C THR A 528 -10.08 13.37 19.90
N LYS A 529 -9.46 14.55 19.94
CA LYS A 529 -10.14 15.81 19.67
C LYS A 529 -9.19 16.90 19.16
N VAL A 530 -9.68 17.69 18.21
CA VAL A 530 -9.05 18.93 17.72
C VAL A 530 -10.00 20.08 17.95
N VAL A 531 -9.54 21.10 18.65
CA VAL A 531 -10.21 22.40 18.77
C VAL A 531 -9.62 23.34 17.74
N TYR A 532 -10.49 23.98 16.97
CA TYR A 532 -10.13 24.91 15.90
C TYR A 532 -10.10 26.36 16.39
N PRO A 533 -9.49 27.29 15.63
CA PRO A 533 -9.45 28.72 15.97
C PRO A 533 -10.81 29.36 16.23
N THR A 534 -11.87 28.87 15.57
CA THR A 534 -13.25 29.32 15.76
C THR A 534 -13.85 28.92 17.12
N GLY A 535 -13.14 28.11 17.91
CA GLY A 535 -13.61 27.49 19.15
C GLY A 535 -14.43 26.22 18.95
N GLY A 536 -14.95 25.96 17.75
CA GLY A 536 -15.56 24.68 17.39
C GLY A 536 -14.54 23.55 17.38
N TYR A 537 -15.00 22.29 17.40
CA TYR A 537 -14.11 21.15 17.51
C TYR A 537 -14.65 19.88 16.84
N SER A 538 -13.72 19.00 16.45
CA SER A 538 -14.02 17.64 15.98
C SER A 538 -13.55 16.62 17.00
N GLU A 539 -14.40 15.64 17.29
CA GLU A 539 -14.11 14.45 18.11
C GLU A 539 -13.98 13.22 17.22
N PHE A 540 -12.96 12.40 17.47
CA PHE A 540 -12.66 11.17 16.74
C PHE A 540 -12.96 9.97 17.63
N GLU A 541 -13.84 9.10 17.15
CA GLU A 541 -14.09 7.79 17.75
C GLU A 541 -13.46 6.73 16.87
N TYR A 542 -12.50 5.99 17.40
CA TYR A 542 -11.82 4.91 16.69
C TYR A 542 -12.32 3.54 17.16
N GLU A 543 -12.11 2.53 16.32
CA GLU A 543 -12.23 1.12 16.67
C GLU A 543 -11.02 0.33 16.18
N GLY A 544 -10.82 -0.87 16.72
CA GLY A 544 -9.72 -1.76 16.33
C GLY A 544 -9.88 -2.28 14.90
N ASN A 545 -8.76 -2.49 14.21
CA ASN A 545 -8.78 -3.15 12.91
C ASN A 545 -9.25 -4.61 13.05
N ARG A 546 -9.99 -5.10 12.06
CA ARG A 546 -10.53 -6.47 12.04
C ARG A 546 -10.36 -7.07 10.66
N ALA A 547 -9.81 -8.27 10.60
CA ALA A 547 -9.58 -9.02 9.37
C ALA A 547 -10.36 -10.34 9.37
N LEU A 548 -10.92 -10.70 8.23
CA LEU A 548 -11.40 -12.04 7.95
C LEU A 548 -10.23 -12.93 7.56
N ILE A 549 -10.01 -13.99 8.32
CA ILE A 549 -8.96 -14.98 8.05
C ILE A 549 -9.64 -16.30 7.72
N GLU A 550 -9.25 -16.88 6.59
CA GLU A 550 -9.71 -18.21 6.19
C GLU A 550 -9.24 -19.25 7.21
N ALA A 551 -10.20 -19.97 7.80
CA ALA A 551 -9.92 -21.08 8.68
C ALA A 551 -9.37 -22.26 7.85
N PRO A 552 -8.45 -23.06 8.42
CA PRO A 552 -7.97 -24.29 7.78
C PRO A 552 -9.14 -25.26 7.59
N GLN A 553 -9.11 -26.04 6.50
CA GLN A 553 -10.10 -27.08 6.24
C GLN A 553 -10.02 -28.18 7.32
N PRO A 554 -11.15 -28.78 7.76
CA PRO A 554 -11.14 -29.82 8.78
C PRO A 554 -10.35 -31.06 8.35
N TYR A 555 -9.63 -31.65 9.30
CA TYR A 555 -8.75 -32.81 9.06
C TYR A 555 -9.42 -34.12 9.44
N GLN A 556 -9.28 -35.16 8.58
CA GLN A 556 -9.52 -36.55 8.97
C GLN A 556 -8.22 -37.17 9.53
N ILE A 557 -8.03 -37.19 10.84
CA ILE A 557 -8.76 -38.12 11.69
C ILE A 557 -8.47 -39.66 11.56
N ILE A 558 -7.47 -40.19 10.84
CA ILE A 558 -7.43 -41.67 10.62
C ILE A 558 -6.76 -42.45 11.79
N GLU A 559 -7.61 -43.14 12.57
CA GLU A 559 -7.37 -44.15 13.63
C GLU A 559 -6.74 -43.78 15.00
N THR A 560 -7.13 -44.57 16.00
CA THR A 560 -6.87 -44.45 17.44
C THR A 560 -6.29 -45.78 17.94
N HIS A 561 -5.08 -45.78 18.52
CA HIS A 561 -4.57 -46.93 19.28
C HIS A 561 -4.70 -46.69 20.80
N PRO A 562 -4.87 -47.75 21.63
CA PRO A 562 -5.13 -47.64 23.08
C PRO A 562 -3.95 -47.12 23.92
N ASP A 563 -2.78 -46.90 23.34
CA ASP A 563 -1.52 -46.59 24.05
C ASP A 563 -1.03 -45.14 23.84
N GLY A 564 -1.85 -44.26 23.27
CA GLY A 564 -1.64 -42.81 23.38
C GLY A 564 -0.64 -42.20 22.40
N GLN A 565 -0.43 -42.77 21.21
CA GLN A 565 0.34 -42.13 20.13
C GLN A 565 -0.55 -41.58 19.00
N ILE A 566 -0.21 -40.39 18.50
CA ILE A 566 -1.01 -39.57 17.57
C ILE A 566 -0.56 -39.76 16.10
N LYS A 567 -1.51 -40.21 15.28
CA LYS A 567 -1.82 -39.97 13.84
C LYS A 567 -0.80 -39.51 12.81
N LYS A 568 -0.98 -40.08 11.60
CA LYS A 568 -0.51 -39.55 10.30
C LYS A 568 -1.45 -38.47 9.77
N THR A 569 -0.90 -37.34 9.35
CA THR A 569 -1.56 -36.35 8.50
C THR A 569 -0.80 -36.27 7.17
N ASN A 570 -1.48 -36.05 6.03
CA ASN A 570 -0.77 -35.71 4.79
C ASN A 570 -0.41 -34.21 4.81
N LEU A 571 0.64 -33.86 5.55
CA LEU A 571 1.14 -32.49 5.76
C LEU A 571 1.98 -31.94 4.60
N ASN A 572 2.06 -32.67 3.48
CA ASN A 572 2.75 -32.18 2.28
C ASN A 572 2.04 -30.96 1.64
N ASP A 573 0.87 -30.57 2.17
CA ASP A 573 0.03 -29.49 1.67
C ASP A 573 -0.08 -28.36 2.72
N GLU A 574 0.92 -27.48 2.73
CA GLU A 574 0.97 -26.31 3.62
C GLU A 574 -0.18 -25.32 3.39
N GLU A 575 -0.88 -25.37 2.24
CA GLU A 575 -2.09 -24.57 2.02
C GLU A 575 -3.14 -24.86 3.10
N LYS A 576 -3.09 -26.05 3.70
CA LYS A 576 -4.00 -26.44 4.75
C LYS A 576 -3.61 -25.84 6.11
N TYR A 577 -2.33 -25.63 6.44
CA TYR A 577 -1.92 -25.23 7.80
C TYR A 577 -2.24 -23.77 8.16
N LYS A 578 -2.17 -22.84 7.19
CA LYS A 578 -2.50 -21.40 7.33
C LYS A 578 -1.87 -20.74 8.58
N PHE A 579 -0.56 -20.46 8.57
CA PHE A 579 0.21 -19.95 9.73
C PHE A 579 -0.42 -18.75 10.44
N THR A 580 -0.85 -17.73 9.69
CA THR A 580 -1.52 -16.54 10.24
C THR A 580 -2.72 -16.91 11.11
N TYR A 581 -3.57 -17.83 10.63
CA TYR A 581 -4.72 -18.31 11.41
C TYR A 581 -4.26 -18.98 12.71
N GLN A 582 -3.24 -19.84 12.64
CA GLN A 582 -2.72 -20.54 13.84
C GLN A 582 -2.19 -19.57 14.90
N TYR A 583 -1.45 -18.54 14.49
CA TYR A 583 -0.94 -17.51 15.41
C TYR A 583 -2.06 -16.74 16.09
N LEU A 584 -3.03 -16.25 15.31
CA LEU A 584 -4.14 -15.46 15.83
C LEU A 584 -5.06 -16.32 16.72
N LYS A 585 -5.35 -17.55 16.31
CA LYS A 585 -6.18 -18.48 17.08
C LYS A 585 -5.52 -18.85 18.41
N LYS A 586 -4.24 -19.22 18.40
CA LYS A 586 -3.49 -19.54 19.62
C LYS A 586 -3.35 -18.35 20.57
N ALA A 587 -3.27 -17.13 20.03
CA ALA A 587 -3.22 -15.93 20.85
C ALA A 587 -4.58 -15.60 21.51
N ASN A 588 -5.69 -15.87 20.82
CA ASN A 588 -7.04 -15.67 21.36
C ASN A 588 -7.45 -16.77 22.34
N ASP A 589 -7.09 -18.02 22.03
CA ASP A 589 -7.33 -19.18 22.86
C ASP A 589 -5.99 -19.92 23.12
N PRO A 590 -5.33 -19.66 24.26
CA PRO A 590 -4.09 -20.34 24.62
C PRO A 590 -4.24 -21.86 24.76
N SER A 591 -5.46 -22.37 24.96
CA SER A 591 -5.71 -23.82 25.01
C SER A 591 -5.76 -24.46 23.63
N TYR A 592 -6.03 -23.67 22.58
CA TYR A 592 -6.13 -24.14 21.21
C TYR A 592 -4.91 -24.97 20.80
N LYS A 593 -5.20 -26.22 20.45
CA LYS A 593 -4.33 -27.07 19.67
C LYS A 593 -5.00 -27.23 18.32
N PHE A 594 -4.19 -27.18 17.27
CA PHE A 594 -4.66 -27.31 15.89
C PHE A 594 -5.53 -28.56 15.64
N PHE A 595 -5.35 -29.65 16.41
CA PHE A 595 -6.16 -30.88 16.29
C PHE A 595 -7.48 -30.88 17.06
N ASP A 596 -7.76 -29.89 17.91
CA ASP A 596 -8.95 -29.90 18.76
C ASP A 596 -10.25 -29.57 17.98
N HIS A 597 -10.17 -29.22 16.70
CA HIS A 597 -11.32 -29.09 15.81
C HIS A 597 -11.83 -30.48 15.36
N PHE A 598 -12.32 -31.27 16.31
CA PHE A 598 -13.19 -32.41 16.03
C PHE A 598 -14.53 -31.85 15.54
N TYR A 599 -14.89 -32.11 14.28
CA TYR A 599 -16.32 -32.16 13.97
C TYR A 599 -16.90 -33.28 14.84
N GLY A 600 -17.84 -32.93 15.72
CA GLY A 600 -18.47 -33.88 16.63
C GLY A 600 -18.95 -35.09 15.84
N GLU A 601 -18.75 -36.29 16.38
CA GLU A 601 -19.36 -37.47 15.77
C GLU A 601 -20.87 -37.25 15.62
N PRO A 602 -21.50 -37.73 14.53
CA PRO A 602 -22.94 -37.63 14.37
C PRO A 602 -23.60 -38.32 15.57
N THR A 603 -24.41 -37.59 16.34
CA THR A 603 -25.07 -38.10 17.54
C THR A 603 -26.49 -38.63 17.27
N GLY A 604 -26.79 -39.02 16.02
CA GLY A 604 -28.05 -39.67 15.68
C GLY A 604 -28.05 -41.16 16.04
N GLU A 605 -29.16 -41.68 16.56
CA GLU A 605 -29.35 -43.14 16.70
C GLU A 605 -29.31 -43.78 15.30
N GLN A 606 -28.36 -44.69 15.08
CA GLN A 606 -28.30 -45.49 13.86
C GLN A 606 -29.49 -46.46 13.82
N VAL A 607 -30.26 -46.41 12.72
CA VAL A 607 -31.30 -47.41 12.44
C VAL A 607 -30.83 -48.29 11.29
N GLU A 608 -30.45 -49.53 11.60
CA GLU A 608 -30.17 -50.55 10.59
C GLU A 608 -31.48 -51.05 9.97
N ILE A 609 -31.62 -50.95 8.64
CA ILE A 609 -32.78 -51.48 7.91
C ILE A 609 -32.27 -52.39 6.80
N SER A 610 -32.64 -53.67 6.82
CA SER A 610 -32.37 -54.58 5.69
C SER A 610 -33.36 -54.32 4.56
N LEU A 611 -32.89 -53.90 3.39
CA LEU A 611 -33.72 -53.62 2.20
C LEU A 611 -33.37 -54.58 1.05
N GLY A 612 -34.36 -55.25 0.48
CA GLY A 612 -34.21 -56.11 -0.70
C GLY A 612 -34.29 -55.36 -2.04
N LEU A 613 -33.78 -55.99 -3.10
CA LEU A 613 -33.97 -55.51 -4.47
C LEU A 613 -35.47 -55.46 -4.82
N ASN A 614 -35.94 -54.31 -5.31
CA ASN A 614 -37.34 -53.97 -5.55
C ASN A 614 -38.22 -53.72 -4.32
N GLU A 615 -37.65 -53.66 -3.11
CA GLU A 615 -38.41 -53.24 -1.92
C GLU A 615 -38.59 -51.72 -1.89
N GLN A 616 -39.82 -51.31 -1.53
CA GLN A 616 -40.17 -49.91 -1.33
C GLN A 616 -39.97 -49.53 0.14
N PHE A 617 -39.39 -48.37 0.36
CA PHE A 617 -39.22 -47.80 1.69
C PHE A 617 -39.56 -46.30 1.67
N SER A 618 -40.06 -45.81 2.79
CA SER A 618 -40.46 -44.42 2.95
C SER A 618 -39.52 -43.74 3.92
N ILE A 619 -39.09 -42.53 3.58
CA ILE A 619 -38.24 -41.70 4.43
C ILE A 619 -39.06 -40.48 4.85
N ALA A 620 -39.17 -40.24 6.15
CA ALA A 620 -40.00 -39.18 6.72
C ALA A 620 -39.29 -37.81 6.84
N SER A 621 -37.95 -37.81 6.89
CA SER A 621 -37.05 -36.64 6.93
C SER A 621 -35.84 -36.89 6.03
N THR A 622 -35.14 -35.85 5.54
CA THR A 622 -33.93 -36.06 4.71
C THR A 622 -32.95 -36.96 5.45
N SER A 623 -32.55 -38.07 4.82
CA SER A 623 -31.71 -39.10 5.46
C SER A 623 -30.61 -39.56 4.52
N VAL A 624 -29.50 -40.03 5.06
CA VAL A 624 -28.42 -40.62 4.27
C VAL A 624 -28.64 -42.12 4.19
N LEU A 625 -28.68 -42.64 2.97
CA LEU A 625 -28.66 -44.08 2.71
C LEU A 625 -27.23 -44.49 2.37
N SER A 626 -26.62 -45.26 3.26
CA SER A 626 -25.28 -45.85 3.06
C SER A 626 -25.41 -47.31 2.64
N ILE A 627 -24.76 -47.64 1.52
CA ILE A 627 -24.86 -48.96 0.89
C ILE A 627 -23.47 -49.55 0.74
N ASP A 628 -23.25 -50.68 1.41
CA ASP A 628 -22.05 -51.49 1.26
C ASP A 628 -22.29 -52.56 0.20
N ALA A 629 -21.55 -52.49 -0.91
CA ALA A 629 -21.58 -53.55 -1.92
C ALA A 629 -20.17 -54.08 -2.21
N THR A 630 -20.10 -55.37 -2.52
CA THR A 630 -18.86 -56.04 -2.94
C THR A 630 -19.00 -56.47 -4.39
N ILE A 631 -18.07 -56.03 -5.25
CA ILE A 631 -18.04 -56.43 -6.66
C ILE A 631 -16.93 -57.47 -6.84
N GLN A 632 -17.28 -58.65 -7.37
CA GLN A 632 -16.33 -59.70 -7.75
C GLN A 632 -16.26 -59.83 -9.29
N CYS A 633 -15.09 -59.57 -9.89
CA CYS A 633 -14.81 -59.82 -11.31
C CYS A 633 -14.17 -61.22 -11.42
N TYR A 634 -14.83 -62.18 -12.08
CA TYR A 634 -14.23 -63.49 -12.36
C TYR A 634 -13.54 -63.48 -13.72
N THR A 635 -12.25 -63.14 -13.72
CA THR A 635 -11.26 -63.31 -14.81
C THR A 635 -11.56 -62.64 -16.17
N GLY A 636 -10.60 -61.84 -16.68
CA GLY A 636 -10.59 -61.34 -18.06
C GLY A 636 -11.01 -59.89 -18.28
N CYS A 637 -11.10 -59.07 -17.23
CA CYS A 637 -11.58 -57.67 -17.31
C CYS A 637 -10.58 -56.68 -17.98
N HIS A 638 -9.55 -57.17 -18.69
CA HIS A 638 -8.55 -56.34 -19.38
C HIS A 638 -8.98 -56.07 -20.84
N ASN A 639 -9.07 -54.79 -21.21
CA ASN A 639 -9.43 -54.30 -22.55
C ASN A 639 -10.88 -54.53 -23.02
N ALA A 640 -11.84 -54.74 -22.11
CA ALA A 640 -13.23 -54.49 -22.45
C ALA A 640 -13.41 -52.97 -22.65
N GLY A 641 -13.44 -52.52 -23.90
CA GLY A 641 -13.84 -51.16 -24.22
C GLY A 641 -15.19 -50.87 -23.55
N PHE A 642 -15.33 -49.68 -22.97
CA PHE A 642 -16.54 -49.23 -22.29
C PHE A 642 -17.75 -49.33 -23.24
N TYR A 643 -18.52 -50.41 -23.15
CA TYR A 643 -19.79 -50.56 -23.85
C TYR A 643 -20.92 -50.76 -22.83
N MET A 644 -22.00 -50.00 -23.05
CA MET A 644 -23.07 -49.68 -22.11
C MET A 644 -24.09 -50.80 -21.92
N ASP A 645 -23.72 -52.08 -21.77
CA ASP A 645 -24.70 -53.19 -21.74
C ASP A 645 -24.74 -53.99 -20.42
N HIS A 646 -24.40 -53.35 -19.28
CA HIS A 646 -24.41 -54.01 -17.97
C HIS A 646 -25.42 -53.39 -16.98
N PRO A 647 -26.07 -54.21 -16.12
CA PRO A 647 -27.08 -53.72 -15.19
C PRO A 647 -26.45 -52.86 -14.08
N PHE A 648 -26.99 -51.66 -13.86
CA PHE A 648 -26.62 -50.76 -12.75
C PHE A 648 -27.78 -50.61 -11.75
N ARG A 649 -27.45 -50.27 -10.50
CA ARG A 649 -28.44 -50.11 -9.43
C ARG A 649 -28.76 -48.64 -9.20
N ILE A 650 -30.05 -48.33 -9.06
CA ILE A 650 -30.56 -46.99 -8.78
C ILE A 650 -31.49 -47.04 -7.57
N VAL A 651 -31.54 -45.95 -6.81
CA VAL A 651 -32.67 -45.64 -5.94
C VAL A 651 -33.56 -44.66 -6.69
N ARG A 652 -34.80 -45.04 -6.94
CA ARG A 652 -35.78 -44.19 -7.62
C ARG A 652 -36.81 -43.70 -6.62
N ASN A 653 -37.07 -42.39 -6.60
CA ASN A 653 -38.24 -41.85 -5.94
C ASN A 653 -39.49 -42.25 -6.74
N THR A 654 -40.37 -43.04 -6.13
CA THR A 654 -41.56 -43.64 -6.76
C THR A 654 -42.65 -42.62 -7.10
N ASN A 655 -42.62 -41.43 -6.49
CA ASN A 655 -43.60 -40.37 -6.74
C ASN A 655 -43.10 -39.36 -7.79
N THR A 656 -41.82 -38.99 -7.77
CA THR A 656 -41.24 -37.96 -8.67
C THR A 656 -40.48 -38.53 -9.87
N SER A 657 -40.25 -39.85 -9.89
CA SER A 657 -39.41 -40.55 -10.88
C SER A 657 -37.94 -40.12 -10.90
N GLN A 658 -37.49 -39.33 -9.91
CA GLN A 658 -36.09 -38.92 -9.79
C GLN A 658 -35.21 -40.11 -9.39
N GLU A 659 -34.09 -40.29 -10.08
CA GLU A 659 -33.21 -41.45 -9.94
C GLU A 659 -31.84 -41.05 -9.37
N TYR A 660 -31.37 -41.81 -8.39
CA TYR A 660 -30.05 -41.68 -7.79
C TYR A 660 -29.26 -42.95 -8.12
N ILE A 661 -28.18 -42.80 -8.87
CA ILE A 661 -27.35 -43.95 -9.28
C ILE A 661 -26.46 -44.35 -8.11
N ILE A 662 -26.53 -45.63 -7.74
CA ILE A 662 -25.81 -46.16 -6.58
C ILE A 662 -24.46 -46.76 -7.01
N PHE A 663 -24.47 -47.58 -8.07
CA PHE A 663 -23.27 -48.28 -8.54
C PHE A 663 -23.23 -48.33 -10.07
N LYS A 664 -22.10 -47.95 -10.67
CA LYS A 664 -21.80 -48.16 -12.10
C LYS A 664 -20.66 -49.17 -12.25
N TYR A 665 -20.69 -49.99 -13.31
CA TYR A 665 -19.64 -51.00 -13.54
C TYR A 665 -18.22 -50.39 -13.69
N GLY A 666 -18.13 -49.13 -14.15
CA GLY A 666 -16.86 -48.39 -14.27
C GLY A 666 -16.21 -47.95 -12.94
N ASP A 667 -16.85 -48.21 -11.80
CA ASP A 667 -16.27 -47.96 -10.47
C ASP A 667 -15.27 -49.04 -10.02
N SER A 668 -15.00 -50.07 -10.85
CA SER A 668 -13.99 -51.10 -10.59
C SER A 668 -12.57 -50.55 -10.81
N PRO A 669 -11.63 -50.73 -9.86
CA PRO A 669 -10.23 -50.34 -10.07
C PRO A 669 -9.55 -51.18 -11.16
N SER A 670 -8.65 -50.57 -11.92
CA SER A 670 -7.83 -51.18 -12.98
C SER A 670 -6.68 -52.03 -12.40
N ALA A 671 -6.99 -53.05 -11.59
CA ALA A 671 -5.99 -53.90 -10.97
C ALA A 671 -6.14 -55.36 -11.40
N THR A 672 -5.03 -55.96 -11.82
CA THR A 672 -4.90 -57.38 -12.17
C THR A 672 -4.96 -58.25 -10.91
N GLY A 673 -6.08 -58.94 -10.66
CA GLY A 673 -6.18 -59.96 -9.61
C GLY A 673 -7.60 -60.35 -9.22
N THR A 674 -7.80 -61.61 -8.82
CA THR A 674 -9.09 -62.24 -8.48
C THR A 674 -9.63 -61.88 -7.07
N THR A 675 -9.40 -60.66 -6.57
CA THR A 675 -9.91 -60.25 -5.25
C THR A 675 -11.04 -59.25 -5.40
N GLY A 676 -12.22 -59.59 -4.86
CA GLY A 676 -13.38 -58.70 -4.86
C GLY A 676 -13.11 -57.44 -4.05
N VAL A 677 -13.57 -56.29 -4.54
CA VAL A 677 -13.42 -55.00 -3.84
C VAL A 677 -14.76 -54.63 -3.22
N SER A 678 -14.76 -54.32 -1.93
CA SER A 678 -15.92 -53.77 -1.23
C SER A 678 -15.86 -52.24 -1.27
N LYS A 679 -16.96 -51.59 -1.65
CA LYS A 679 -17.09 -50.13 -1.70
C LYS A 679 -18.40 -49.72 -1.03
N SER A 680 -18.31 -48.73 -0.15
CA SER A 680 -19.46 -48.08 0.47
C SER A 680 -19.85 -46.86 -0.36
N VAL A 681 -21.12 -46.73 -0.70
CA VAL A 681 -21.66 -45.55 -1.40
C VAL A 681 -22.78 -44.97 -0.57
N SER A 682 -22.68 -43.68 -0.25
CA SER A 682 -23.68 -42.95 0.51
C SER A 682 -24.39 -41.94 -0.40
N ILE A 683 -25.72 -41.93 -0.35
CA ILE A 683 -26.56 -40.98 -1.09
C ILE A 683 -27.55 -40.30 -0.15
N VAL A 684 -27.76 -39.00 -0.33
CA VAL A 684 -28.73 -38.22 0.44
C VAL A 684 -30.10 -38.33 -0.23
N LEU A 685 -31.10 -38.79 0.51
CA LEU A 685 -32.47 -38.96 0.03
C LEU A 685 -33.40 -38.00 0.80
N PRO A 686 -34.11 -37.08 0.11
CA PRO A 686 -35.12 -36.23 0.76
C PRO A 686 -36.35 -37.05 1.23
N PRO A 687 -37.29 -36.45 1.98
CA PRO A 687 -38.51 -37.15 2.40
C PRO A 687 -39.31 -37.64 1.19
N GLY A 688 -39.70 -38.91 1.19
CA GLY A 688 -40.40 -39.51 0.06
C GLY A 688 -40.43 -41.04 0.08
N ASN A 689 -41.09 -41.61 -0.92
CA ASN A 689 -41.18 -43.06 -1.11
C ASN A 689 -40.18 -43.49 -2.18
N TYR A 690 -39.27 -44.38 -1.82
CA TYR A 690 -38.16 -44.81 -2.67
C TYR A 690 -38.23 -46.31 -2.92
N LYS A 691 -37.64 -46.74 -4.03
CA LYS A 691 -37.47 -48.15 -4.38
C LYS A 691 -36.07 -48.36 -4.96
N ILE A 692 -35.41 -49.44 -4.56
CA ILE A 692 -34.14 -49.86 -5.18
C ILE A 692 -34.45 -50.72 -6.40
N GLU A 693 -33.95 -50.32 -7.56
CA GLU A 693 -34.20 -51.01 -8.82
C GLU A 693 -32.89 -51.34 -9.55
N SER A 694 -32.89 -52.44 -10.30
CA SER A 694 -31.83 -52.78 -11.25
C SER A 694 -32.27 -52.40 -12.65
N ARG A 695 -31.44 -51.66 -13.39
CA ARG A 695 -31.72 -51.25 -14.76
C ARG A 695 -30.64 -51.74 -15.71
N THR A 696 -31.05 -52.46 -16.76
CA THR A 696 -30.17 -52.87 -17.87
C THR A 696 -30.43 -51.93 -19.05
N PRO A 697 -29.39 -51.40 -19.72
CA PRO A 697 -29.57 -50.63 -20.95
C PRO A 697 -30.09 -51.51 -22.10
N GLN A 698 -30.85 -50.96 -23.05
CA GLN A 698 -31.29 -51.66 -24.27
C GLN A 698 -30.37 -51.30 -25.45
N TRP A 699 -29.87 -52.32 -26.14
CA TRP A 699 -28.94 -52.26 -27.29
C TRP A 699 -29.69 -52.08 -28.63
N ASP A 700 -29.14 -51.28 -29.56
CA ASP A 700 -29.65 -51.00 -30.92
C ASP A 700 -29.07 -51.85 -32.08
N GLY A 701 -28.35 -52.94 -31.78
CA GLY A 701 -28.29 -54.10 -32.67
C GLY A 701 -27.29 -54.09 -33.84
N ASN A 702 -25.98 -54.01 -33.58
CA ASN A 702 -24.96 -54.48 -34.53
C ASN A 702 -23.86 -55.31 -33.82
N ASN A 703 -23.82 -56.61 -34.13
CA ASN A 703 -23.08 -57.74 -33.49
C ASN A 703 -21.77 -58.08 -34.28
N PRO A 704 -20.79 -58.94 -33.86
CA PRO A 704 -21.01 -60.26 -33.22
C PRO A 704 -19.97 -60.78 -32.18
N GLY A 705 -20.43 -61.64 -31.25
CA GLY A 705 -19.61 -62.71 -30.65
C GLY A 705 -19.83 -62.98 -29.14
N ILE A 706 -20.41 -64.13 -28.80
CA ILE A 706 -20.86 -64.59 -27.45
C ILE A 706 -20.24 -65.99 -27.18
N PRO A 707 -20.10 -66.58 -25.95
CA PRO A 707 -19.91 -66.09 -24.55
C PRO A 707 -18.76 -66.82 -23.77
N ALA A 708 -18.44 -66.35 -22.56
CA ALA A 708 -18.41 -67.23 -21.38
C ALA A 708 -18.89 -66.46 -20.14
N LEU A 709 -19.78 -67.10 -19.38
CA LEU A 709 -20.56 -66.58 -18.26
C LEU A 709 -19.71 -65.99 -17.13
N GLY A 710 -19.97 -64.73 -16.78
CA GLY A 710 -19.80 -64.25 -15.41
C GLY A 710 -21.17 -64.23 -14.74
N VAL A 711 -21.50 -65.30 -14.04
CA VAL A 711 -22.65 -65.31 -13.13
C VAL A 711 -22.34 -64.26 -12.05
N LEU A 712 -23.16 -63.21 -11.94
CA LEU A 712 -23.26 -62.50 -10.66
C LEU A 712 -23.95 -63.47 -9.72
N GLU A 713 -23.17 -64.30 -9.03
CA GLU A 713 -23.71 -65.12 -7.96
C GLU A 713 -24.04 -64.17 -6.80
N GLU A 714 -25.34 -63.98 -6.54
CA GLU A 714 -25.78 -63.50 -5.24
C GLU A 714 -25.27 -64.48 -4.20
N GLN A 715 -24.23 -64.11 -3.47
CA GLN A 715 -24.02 -64.64 -2.12
C GLN A 715 -25.17 -64.12 -1.25
N SER A 716 -26.31 -64.79 -1.39
CA SER A 716 -27.34 -64.89 -0.36
C SER A 716 -26.76 -65.67 0.82
N SER A 717 -25.86 -65.04 1.56
CA SER A 717 -25.57 -65.44 2.94
C SER A 717 -25.32 -64.18 3.79
N GLY A 718 -26.44 -63.64 4.28
CA GLY A 718 -26.49 -62.48 5.18
C GLY A 718 -26.62 -61.17 4.42
N ALA A 719 -27.85 -60.69 4.26
CA ALA A 719 -28.08 -59.31 3.84
C ALA A 719 -27.29 -58.38 4.76
N LYS A 720 -26.26 -57.71 4.24
CA LYS A 720 -25.68 -56.58 4.97
C LYS A 720 -26.75 -55.48 4.98
N PRO A 721 -27.16 -55.00 6.16
CA PRO A 721 -28.22 -54.00 6.26
C PRO A 721 -27.79 -52.71 5.58
N TYR A 722 -28.76 -52.04 4.97
CA TYR A 722 -28.56 -50.70 4.44
C TYR A 722 -28.76 -49.77 5.64
N ILE A 723 -27.72 -49.03 6.01
CA ILE A 723 -27.79 -48.16 7.18
C ILE A 723 -28.47 -46.86 6.74
N LEU A 724 -29.61 -46.56 7.36
CA LEU A 724 -30.39 -45.37 7.09
C LEU A 724 -30.29 -44.47 8.32
N GLU A 725 -29.46 -43.45 8.23
CA GLU A 725 -29.24 -42.52 9.34
C GLU A 725 -30.21 -41.34 9.19
N THR A 726 -31.12 -41.21 10.17
CA THR A 726 -31.98 -40.03 10.28
C THR A 726 -31.19 -38.92 10.95
N THR A 727 -30.89 -37.86 10.20
CA THR A 727 -30.23 -36.69 10.77
C THR A 727 -31.28 -35.80 11.45
N GLU A 728 -31.20 -35.62 12.76
CA GLU A 728 -31.81 -34.45 13.40
C GLU A 728 -30.91 -33.25 13.13
N ASN A 729 -31.36 -32.38 12.22
CA ASN A 729 -30.76 -31.09 11.89
C ASN A 729 -29.23 -31.10 11.68
N THR A 730 -28.82 -31.57 10.52
CA THR A 730 -27.70 -30.94 9.82
C THR A 730 -28.22 -30.51 8.46
N GLU A 731 -28.50 -29.22 8.34
CA GLU A 731 -28.72 -28.57 7.04
C GLU A 731 -27.58 -28.96 6.10
N ASP A 732 -27.98 -29.57 4.99
CA ASP A 732 -27.34 -29.59 3.67
C ASP A 732 -25.95 -30.21 3.51
N ASN A 733 -25.77 -30.80 2.32
CA ASN A 733 -24.48 -31.08 1.69
C ASN A 733 -23.40 -30.11 2.17
N ILE A 734 -22.44 -30.57 2.99
CA ILE A 734 -21.25 -29.78 3.30
C ILE A 734 -20.37 -29.82 2.04
N ASN A 735 -20.74 -29.00 1.06
CA ASN A 735 -19.75 -28.16 0.39
C ASN A 735 -18.93 -27.58 1.54
N TYR A 736 -17.64 -27.92 1.66
CA TYR A 736 -16.77 -27.25 2.62
C TYR A 736 -16.61 -25.81 2.15
N ASN A 737 -17.65 -24.98 2.32
CA ASN A 737 -17.57 -23.55 2.22
C ASN A 737 -16.44 -23.16 3.17
N THR A 738 -15.38 -22.57 2.63
CA THR A 738 -14.27 -22.02 3.39
C THR A 738 -14.83 -21.18 4.54
N ALA A 739 -14.70 -21.70 5.76
CA ALA A 739 -15.13 -20.97 6.96
C ALA A 739 -14.14 -19.83 7.18
N PHE A 740 -14.63 -18.60 7.30
CA PHE A 740 -13.81 -17.46 7.71
C PHE A 740 -14.07 -17.19 9.19
N GLU A 741 -13.02 -16.81 9.91
CA GLU A 741 -13.12 -16.31 11.29
C GLU A 741 -12.60 -14.87 11.32
N GLU A 742 -13.27 -14.02 12.09
CA GLU A 742 -12.87 -12.64 12.27
C GLU A 742 -11.89 -12.51 13.44
N PHE A 743 -10.77 -11.82 13.20
CA PHE A 743 -9.78 -11.52 14.23
C PHE A 743 -9.56 -10.02 14.35
N GLU A 744 -9.41 -9.53 15.59
CA GLU A 744 -8.90 -8.20 15.84
C GLU A 744 -7.40 -8.16 15.55
N VAL A 745 -7.01 -7.27 14.65
CA VAL A 745 -5.62 -7.07 14.23
C VAL A 745 -5.15 -5.68 14.67
N GLY A 746 -3.83 -5.50 14.76
CA GLY A 746 -3.24 -4.32 15.39
C GLY A 746 -3.66 -2.98 14.75
N GLY A 747 -3.49 -1.90 15.51
CA GLY A 747 -3.80 -0.55 15.06
C GLY A 747 -5.29 -0.20 15.08
N ALA A 748 -5.64 0.89 14.41
CA ALA A 748 -6.94 1.52 14.52
C ALA A 748 -7.52 1.95 13.16
N ARG A 749 -8.85 2.02 13.10
CA ARG A 749 -9.63 2.67 12.04
C ARG A 749 -10.65 3.64 12.62
N ILE A 750 -11.05 4.63 11.84
CA ILE A 750 -12.05 5.61 12.25
C ILE A 750 -13.45 4.98 12.24
N LYS A 751 -14.17 5.10 13.35
CA LYS A 751 -15.57 4.68 13.48
C LYS A 751 -16.51 5.86 13.26
N SER A 752 -16.20 7.00 13.87
CA SER A 752 -16.98 8.21 13.63
C SER A 752 -16.20 9.51 13.86
N ILE A 753 -16.62 10.56 13.14
CA ILE A 753 -16.13 11.93 13.34
C ILE A 753 -17.33 12.79 13.71
N THR A 754 -17.28 13.41 14.88
CA THR A 754 -18.37 14.26 15.39
C THR A 754 -17.92 15.71 15.44
N ASN A 755 -18.63 16.60 14.76
CA ASN A 755 -18.34 18.03 14.73
C ASN A 755 -19.29 18.79 15.67
N LYS A 756 -18.71 19.69 16.47
CA LYS A 756 -19.43 20.54 17.42
C LYS A 756 -19.00 22.00 17.30
N ASN A 757 -19.91 22.92 17.60
CA ASN A 757 -19.61 24.35 17.61
C ASN A 757 -18.87 24.76 18.89
N ASN A 758 -18.54 26.05 19.01
CA ASN A 758 -17.81 26.60 20.16
C ASN A 758 -18.54 26.45 21.51
N ASN A 759 -19.86 26.35 21.50
CA ASN A 759 -20.70 26.12 22.69
C ASN A 759 -20.90 24.62 22.99
N GLY A 760 -20.28 23.72 22.21
CA GLY A 760 -20.42 22.28 22.34
C GLY A 760 -21.69 21.70 21.72
N ALA A 761 -22.48 22.49 20.99
CA ALA A 761 -23.67 21.99 20.30
C ALA A 761 -23.27 21.16 19.07
N PHE A 762 -23.99 20.06 18.85
CA PHE A 762 -23.80 19.16 17.71
C PHE A 762 -24.03 19.88 16.37
N ILE A 763 -23.16 19.61 15.39
CA ILE A 763 -23.28 20.14 14.02
C ILE A 763 -23.50 18.99 13.03
N SER A 764 -22.65 17.96 13.08
CA SER A 764 -22.74 16.82 12.17
C SER A 764 -21.97 15.62 12.70
N LYS A 765 -22.32 14.42 12.19
CA LYS A 765 -21.56 13.19 12.43
C LYS A 765 -21.36 12.42 11.13
N LYS A 766 -20.13 11.94 10.93
CA LYS A 766 -19.82 10.91 9.92
C LYS A 766 -19.62 9.58 10.61
N ILE A 767 -20.23 8.53 10.10
CA ILE A 767 -20.13 7.16 10.64
C ILE A 767 -19.60 6.26 9.52
N PHE A 768 -18.62 5.42 9.85
CA PHE A 768 -18.00 4.49 8.92
C PHE A 768 -18.30 3.06 9.37
N GLU A 769 -18.89 2.26 8.49
CA GLU A 769 -19.18 0.85 8.71
C GLU A 769 -18.39 0.00 7.72
N TYR A 770 -17.67 -0.99 8.23
CA TYR A 770 -16.75 -1.84 7.45
C TYR A 770 -17.33 -3.23 7.19
N THR A 771 -18.65 -3.40 7.29
CA THR A 771 -19.37 -4.67 7.16
C THR A 771 -19.94 -4.85 5.76
N THR A 772 -19.74 -6.01 5.13
CA THR A 772 -20.36 -6.32 3.83
C THR A 772 -21.84 -6.69 4.01
N PRO A 773 -22.79 -6.03 3.32
CA PRO A 773 -24.21 -6.38 3.40
C PRO A 773 -24.47 -7.80 2.86
N GLY A 774 -25.22 -8.61 3.61
CA GLY A 774 -25.77 -9.89 3.11
C GLY A 774 -24.83 -11.10 3.10
N VAL A 775 -23.57 -10.98 3.54
CA VAL A 775 -22.67 -12.12 3.77
C VAL A 775 -22.91 -12.62 5.20
N ASN A 776 -23.33 -13.89 5.37
CA ASN A 776 -23.53 -14.67 6.61
C ASN A 776 -23.71 -13.85 7.91
N GLN A 777 -24.88 -13.98 8.57
CA GLN A 777 -25.31 -13.23 9.77
C GLN A 777 -24.32 -13.22 10.97
N ASN A 778 -23.19 -13.95 10.90
CA ASN A 778 -22.16 -14.08 11.93
C ASN A 778 -20.80 -13.42 11.61
N LEU A 779 -20.58 -12.82 10.42
CA LEU A 779 -19.31 -12.16 10.06
C LEU A 779 -19.48 -10.64 9.93
N SER A 780 -18.62 -9.86 10.61
CA SER A 780 -18.84 -8.43 10.90
C SER A 780 -17.79 -7.47 10.32
N CYS A 781 -16.96 -7.88 9.35
CA CYS A 781 -16.07 -6.96 8.65
C CYS A 781 -15.70 -7.41 7.23
N SER A 782 -15.27 -6.47 6.39
CA SER A 782 -14.76 -6.69 5.02
C SER A 782 -13.23 -6.59 4.95
N GLY A 783 -12.56 -6.60 6.11
CA GLY A 783 -11.12 -6.38 6.20
C GLY A 783 -10.33 -7.60 5.77
N ILE A 784 -9.28 -7.39 4.99
CA ILE A 784 -8.36 -8.44 4.54
C ILE A 784 -6.97 -8.09 5.06
N LEU A 785 -6.29 -9.05 5.69
CA LEU A 785 -4.90 -8.87 6.09
C LEU A 785 -4.00 -8.98 4.84
N MET A 786 -3.17 -7.96 4.59
CA MET A 786 -2.38 -7.88 3.35
C MET A 786 -1.16 -8.77 3.34
N ASP A 787 -0.60 -9.07 4.51
CA ASP A 787 0.66 -9.76 4.67
C ASP A 787 0.50 -10.94 5.64
N GLU A 788 1.17 -12.05 5.39
CA GLU A 788 1.16 -13.19 6.31
C GLU A 788 2.00 -12.89 7.56
N LEU A 789 1.56 -13.40 8.72
CA LEU A 789 2.34 -13.35 9.95
C LEU A 789 3.30 -14.54 9.99
N ILE A 790 4.60 -14.28 9.80
CA ILE A 790 5.62 -15.35 9.79
C ILE A 790 6.68 -15.01 10.84
N PHE A 791 6.66 -15.71 11.98
CA PHE A 791 7.61 -15.51 13.09
C PHE A 791 8.70 -16.59 13.13
N HIS A 792 8.89 -17.31 12.04
CA HIS A 792 9.82 -18.43 11.98
C HIS A 792 10.54 -18.51 10.64
N SER A 793 11.66 -19.23 10.65
CA SER A 793 12.39 -19.64 9.46
C SER A 793 12.90 -21.08 9.66
N LYS A 794 13.04 -21.84 8.57
CA LYS A 794 13.63 -23.18 8.57
C LYS A 794 14.75 -23.24 7.55
N ALA A 795 15.88 -23.82 7.93
CA ALA A 795 17.04 -24.06 7.08
C ALA A 795 17.43 -25.54 7.11
N TYR A 796 17.83 -26.09 5.97
CA TYR A 796 18.39 -27.44 5.83
C TYR A 796 19.86 -27.37 5.43
N GLY A 797 20.70 -28.23 6.00
CA GLY A 797 22.12 -28.35 5.66
C GLY A 797 22.55 -29.81 5.53
N TYR A 798 23.49 -30.05 4.62
CA TYR A 798 24.11 -31.37 4.39
C TYR A 798 25.61 -31.30 4.65
N TYR A 799 26.14 -32.28 5.38
CA TYR A 799 27.58 -32.48 5.59
C TYR A 799 28.13 -33.48 4.56
N SER A 800 29.23 -33.16 3.87
CA SER A 800 29.96 -34.15 3.05
C SER A 800 31.45 -33.88 3.02
N TYR A 801 32.24 -34.87 3.45
CA TYR A 801 33.67 -35.03 3.10
C TYR A 801 34.09 -36.50 2.90
N THR A 802 33.24 -37.48 3.25
CA THR A 802 33.47 -38.94 3.13
C THR A 802 32.13 -39.66 2.89
N PHE A 803 32.14 -40.99 2.73
CA PHE A 803 30.98 -41.89 2.51
C PHE A 803 29.90 -41.88 3.63
N GLU A 804 29.92 -40.87 4.51
CA GLU A 804 29.02 -40.70 5.65
C GLU A 804 28.35 -39.33 5.54
N GLU A 805 27.10 -39.33 5.08
CA GLU A 805 26.27 -38.14 4.91
C GLU A 805 25.45 -37.90 6.19
N PHE A 806 25.41 -36.66 6.67
CA PHE A 806 24.54 -36.23 7.78
C PHE A 806 23.60 -35.12 7.29
N ALA A 807 22.30 -35.24 7.59
CA ALA A 807 21.36 -34.14 7.43
C ALA A 807 21.19 -33.39 8.76
N SER A 808 21.20 -32.06 8.70
CA SER A 808 20.79 -31.23 9.85
C SER A 808 19.79 -30.18 9.41
N SER A 809 18.82 -29.88 10.27
CA SER A 809 17.90 -28.77 10.05
C SER A 809 17.92 -27.82 11.25
N LEU A 810 17.79 -26.53 10.99
CA LEU A 810 17.71 -25.50 12.00
C LEU A 810 16.41 -24.72 11.79
N THR A 811 15.50 -24.82 12.76
CA THR A 811 14.32 -23.96 12.81
C THR A 811 14.56 -22.85 13.81
N THR A 812 14.37 -21.60 13.38
CA THR A 812 14.46 -20.42 14.24
C THR A 812 13.09 -19.79 14.37
N ILE A 813 12.70 -19.45 15.59
CA ILE A 813 11.44 -18.76 15.89
C ILE A 813 11.78 -17.48 16.63
N SER A 814 11.31 -16.36 16.12
CA SER A 814 11.75 -15.04 16.53
C SER A 814 10.64 -14.25 17.22
N SER A 815 11.01 -13.31 18.07
CA SER A 815 10.09 -12.34 18.68
C SER A 815 9.56 -11.32 17.68
N SER A 816 10.25 -11.17 16.55
CA SER A 816 9.89 -10.28 15.45
C SER A 816 9.57 -11.13 14.22
N SER A 817 8.62 -10.65 13.40
CA SER A 817 8.29 -11.29 12.13
C SER A 817 9.54 -11.34 11.25
N THR A 818 9.77 -12.46 10.56
CA THR A 818 10.87 -12.64 9.61
C THR A 818 10.62 -11.88 8.30
N LEU A 819 9.35 -11.53 8.04
CA LEU A 819 8.94 -10.71 6.90
C LEU A 819 9.22 -9.23 7.13
N ARG A 820 9.77 -8.58 6.11
CA ARG A 820 9.80 -7.12 6.01
C ARG A 820 8.44 -6.68 5.47
N SER A 821 7.75 -5.83 6.22
CA SER A 821 6.43 -5.28 5.89
C SER A 821 6.44 -4.59 4.51
N THR A 822 6.03 -5.28 3.45
CA THR A 822 5.79 -4.69 2.12
C THR A 822 4.28 -4.59 1.89
N THR A 823 3.62 -3.78 2.70
CA THR A 823 2.17 -3.73 2.73
C THR A 823 1.59 -3.20 1.41
N SER A 824 0.74 -3.99 0.76
CA SER A 824 0.07 -3.59 -0.49
C SER A 824 -1.13 -2.67 -0.29
N ALA A 825 -1.56 -2.40 0.95
CA ALA A 825 -2.64 -1.47 1.27
C ALA A 825 -2.13 -0.08 1.66
N GLN A 826 -1.36 0.57 0.78
CA GLN A 826 -0.91 1.97 0.94
C GLN A 826 -0.20 2.25 2.29
N GLY A 827 0.62 1.30 2.76
CA GLY A 827 1.34 1.39 4.05
C GLY A 827 0.59 0.77 5.24
N SER A 828 -0.67 0.37 5.08
CA SER A 828 -1.44 -0.35 6.10
C SER A 828 -1.32 -1.87 5.91
N HIS A 829 -1.25 -2.62 7.01
CA HIS A 829 -1.28 -4.10 6.97
C HIS A 829 -2.67 -4.67 6.69
N ILE A 830 -3.69 -3.81 6.65
CA ILE A 830 -5.09 -4.17 6.38
C ILE A 830 -5.70 -3.20 5.38
N GLY A 831 -6.52 -3.75 4.48
CA GLY A 831 -7.39 -2.98 3.60
C GLY A 831 -8.81 -3.54 3.63
N TYR A 832 -9.79 -2.66 3.48
CA TYR A 832 -11.22 -2.97 3.56
C TYR A 832 -11.83 -3.01 2.16
N SER A 833 -12.46 -4.14 1.82
CA SER A 833 -13.08 -4.33 0.51
C SER A 833 -14.39 -3.54 0.34
N PHE A 834 -15.10 -3.25 1.43
CA PHE A 834 -16.39 -2.56 1.40
C PHE A 834 -16.55 -1.60 2.59
N ILE A 835 -17.00 -0.38 2.31
CA ILE A 835 -17.24 0.63 3.35
C ILE A 835 -18.56 1.33 3.08
N THR A 836 -19.33 1.55 4.14
CA THR A 836 -20.47 2.45 4.14
C THR A 836 -20.14 3.70 4.95
N GLU A 837 -20.20 4.88 4.33
CA GLU A 837 -20.15 6.18 5.00
C GLU A 837 -21.58 6.71 5.17
N LYS A 838 -22.05 6.83 6.42
CA LYS A 838 -23.34 7.45 6.76
C LYS A 838 -23.13 8.84 7.32
N ASN A 839 -24.07 9.72 7.04
CA ASN A 839 -23.97 11.11 7.40
C ASN A 839 -25.21 11.57 8.17
N VAL A 840 -24.96 12.34 9.22
CA VAL A 840 -25.99 12.83 10.13
C VAL A 840 -25.91 14.36 10.18
N ASP A 841 -27.05 15.01 9.91
CA ASP A 841 -27.19 16.47 9.97
C ASP A 841 -27.29 17.01 11.40
N GLN A 842 -27.38 18.33 11.54
CA GLN A 842 -27.50 19.00 12.85
C GLN A 842 -28.76 18.59 13.65
N SER A 843 -29.81 18.13 12.97
CA SER A 843 -31.06 17.68 13.59
C SER A 843 -31.00 16.21 14.03
N GLY A 844 -29.91 15.51 13.73
CA GLY A 844 -29.75 14.09 14.01
C GLY A 844 -30.34 13.17 12.94
N ASN A 845 -30.75 13.71 11.79
CA ASN A 845 -31.34 12.93 10.71
C ASN A 845 -30.25 12.33 9.81
N ASP A 846 -30.46 11.10 9.38
CA ASP A 846 -29.70 10.49 8.28
C ASP A 846 -30.05 11.23 6.97
N ILE A 847 -29.03 11.74 6.29
CA ILE A 847 -29.16 12.50 5.04
C ILE A 847 -28.69 11.70 3.82
N GLY A 848 -28.38 10.42 4.02
CA GLY A 848 -27.93 9.50 2.98
C GLY A 848 -26.61 8.81 3.33
N ARG A 849 -26.25 7.85 2.49
CA ARG A 849 -25.02 7.07 2.64
C ARG A 849 -24.29 6.86 1.34
N ILE A 850 -22.99 6.61 1.44
CA ILE A 850 -22.14 6.22 0.32
C ILE A 850 -21.63 4.81 0.60
N GLU A 851 -21.86 3.89 -0.33
CA GLU A 851 -21.30 2.55 -0.32
C GLU A 851 -20.16 2.48 -1.34
N THR A 852 -18.95 2.11 -0.91
CA THR A 852 -17.77 2.03 -1.77
C THR A 852 -17.14 0.63 -1.72
N ASN A 853 -16.93 0.04 -2.90
CA ASN A 853 -16.23 -1.23 -3.10
C ASN A 853 -14.82 -0.97 -3.63
N TYR A 854 -13.82 -1.58 -2.98
CA TYR A 854 -12.42 -1.46 -3.33
C TYR A 854 -11.85 -2.75 -3.91
N LYS A 855 -10.96 -2.61 -4.90
CA LYS A 855 -10.07 -3.70 -5.27
C LYS A 855 -9.14 -3.99 -4.09
N ASN A 856 -9.14 -5.24 -3.64
CA ASN A 856 -8.47 -5.60 -2.41
C ASN A 856 -7.97 -7.05 -2.46
N LEU A 857 -6.68 -7.24 -2.77
CA LEU A 857 -6.05 -8.54 -2.91
C LEU A 857 -4.83 -8.64 -1.96
N PRO A 858 -4.77 -9.65 -1.07
CA PRO A 858 -3.64 -9.83 -0.18
C PRO A 858 -2.39 -10.27 -0.97
N ASN A 859 -1.21 -10.00 -0.40
CA ASN A 859 0.04 -10.46 -0.96
C ASN A 859 0.12 -12.00 -0.90
N GLN A 860 0.73 -12.61 -1.91
CA GLN A 860 1.01 -14.05 -1.91
C GLN A 860 2.48 -14.29 -1.61
N TYR A 861 2.80 -15.27 -0.76
CA TYR A 861 4.17 -15.63 -0.41
C TYR A 861 4.57 -16.98 -1.00
N TYR A 862 5.88 -17.18 -1.18
CA TYR A 862 6.43 -18.48 -1.54
C TYR A 862 6.27 -19.47 -0.38
N LYS A 863 5.69 -20.63 -0.67
CA LYS A 863 5.40 -21.73 0.27
C LYS A 863 6.61 -22.65 0.43
N GLU A 864 6.73 -23.40 1.52
CA GLU A 864 7.74 -24.46 1.60
C GLU A 864 7.41 -25.53 0.55
N SER A 865 8.40 -26.01 -0.20
CA SER A 865 8.25 -27.14 -1.12
C SER A 865 9.36 -28.16 -0.87
N PHE A 866 8.96 -29.37 -0.47
CA PHE A 866 9.87 -30.50 -0.24
C PHE A 866 10.23 -31.17 -1.57
N CYS A 867 11.33 -30.75 -2.20
CA CYS A 867 11.98 -31.60 -3.21
C CYS A 867 13.10 -32.40 -2.53
N ARG A 868 13.06 -33.73 -2.63
CA ARG A 868 14.23 -34.57 -2.34
C ARG A 868 15.12 -34.62 -3.58
N PRO A 869 16.46 -34.50 -3.46
CA PRO A 869 17.35 -34.93 -4.53
C PRO A 869 17.08 -36.42 -4.81
N ILE A 870 16.71 -36.76 -6.04
CA ILE A 870 16.65 -38.16 -6.47
C ILE A 870 18.08 -38.63 -6.66
N TYR A 871 18.59 -39.42 -5.72
CA TYR A 871 19.85 -40.13 -5.93
C TYR A 871 19.59 -41.28 -6.90
N ASN A 872 20.06 -41.16 -8.14
CA ASN A 872 20.17 -42.33 -9.01
C ASN A 872 21.37 -43.14 -8.51
N ALA A 873 21.12 -44.04 -7.55
CA ALA A 873 22.07 -45.05 -7.12
C ALA A 873 22.18 -46.16 -8.18
N ASN A 874 22.60 -45.80 -9.39
CA ASN A 874 23.15 -46.77 -10.34
C ASN A 874 24.65 -46.55 -10.36
N GLY A 875 25.34 -47.29 -9.50
CA GLY A 875 26.79 -47.31 -9.46
C GLY A 875 27.35 -47.60 -10.85
N ILE A 876 28.30 -46.77 -11.28
CA ILE A 876 29.55 -47.09 -11.98
C ILE A 876 30.18 -45.74 -12.38
N GLY A 877 31.26 -45.38 -11.68
CA GLY A 877 32.47 -44.76 -12.25
C GLY A 877 32.41 -43.44 -13.03
N GLY A 878 31.34 -42.65 -12.97
CA GLY A 878 31.29 -41.32 -13.60
C GLY A 878 31.15 -40.21 -12.57
N TYR A 879 32.10 -39.28 -12.53
CA TYR A 879 31.97 -37.97 -11.89
C TYR A 879 30.91 -37.12 -12.63
N ASN A 880 29.65 -37.55 -12.60
CA ASN A 880 28.56 -36.61 -12.80
C ASN A 880 28.30 -36.00 -11.43
N PRO A 881 28.45 -34.66 -11.24
CA PRO A 881 27.93 -34.05 -10.04
C PRO A 881 26.45 -34.47 -9.94
N PRO A 882 25.97 -34.86 -8.75
CA PRO A 882 24.56 -35.16 -8.58
C PRO A 882 23.77 -34.01 -9.21
N THR A 883 22.65 -34.30 -9.85
CA THR A 883 21.68 -33.25 -10.19
C THR A 883 21.23 -32.67 -8.85
N VAL A 884 21.96 -31.68 -8.36
CA VAL A 884 21.71 -31.05 -7.07
C VAL A 884 20.36 -30.40 -7.23
N CYS A 885 19.32 -31.02 -6.66
CA CYS A 885 18.13 -30.28 -6.34
C CYS A 885 18.58 -29.23 -5.33
N TYR A 886 18.83 -28.00 -5.81
CA TYR A 886 19.07 -26.84 -4.96
C TYR A 886 17.83 -26.64 -4.12
N THR A 887 17.79 -27.27 -2.95
CA THR A 887 16.64 -27.26 -2.06
C THR A 887 17.01 -26.40 -0.87
N SER A 888 16.66 -25.13 -1.00
CA SER A 888 16.69 -24.20 0.11
C SER A 888 15.50 -23.27 0.01
N TYR A 889 14.32 -23.82 0.32
CA TYR A 889 13.17 -22.98 0.60
C TYR A 889 13.33 -22.42 2.02
N ILE A 890 13.72 -21.15 2.12
CA ILE A 890 13.28 -20.32 3.25
C ILE A 890 11.91 -19.77 2.88
N ILE A 891 10.98 -19.92 3.81
CA ILE A 891 9.64 -19.34 3.79
C ILE A 891 9.70 -17.84 3.51
N GLY A 892 8.89 -17.38 2.55
CA GLY A 892 8.36 -16.03 2.45
C GLY A 892 9.19 -14.89 3.04
N LEU A 893 10.28 -14.48 2.38
CA LEU A 893 10.90 -13.18 2.67
C LEU A 893 10.50 -12.09 1.66
N ASN A 894 10.09 -12.48 0.45
CA ASN A 894 9.61 -11.56 -0.57
C ASN A 894 8.26 -12.03 -1.08
N PRO A 895 7.18 -11.25 -0.89
CA PRO A 895 5.91 -11.54 -1.52
C PRO A 895 6.04 -11.50 -3.05
N LYS A 896 5.20 -12.27 -3.73
CA LYS A 896 4.77 -11.98 -5.09
C LYS A 896 4.01 -10.65 -5.05
N ASN A 897 4.74 -9.54 -4.99
CA ASN A 897 4.21 -8.18 -4.82
C ASN A 897 3.48 -7.73 -6.09
N GLU A 898 2.40 -8.41 -6.44
CA GLU A 898 1.69 -8.24 -7.71
C GLU A 898 0.56 -7.21 -7.64
N TYR A 899 0.13 -6.71 -6.47
CA TYR A 899 -1.14 -5.98 -6.37
C TYR A 899 -1.11 -4.58 -5.76
N SER A 900 0.06 -4.10 -5.30
CA SER A 900 0.16 -2.76 -4.66
C SER A 900 -0.32 -1.60 -5.54
N TYR A 901 -0.24 -1.74 -6.87
CA TYR A 901 -0.67 -0.71 -7.83
C TYR A 901 -2.18 -0.77 -8.17
N ILE A 902 -2.90 -1.83 -7.79
CA ILE A 902 -4.37 -1.95 -7.99
C ILE A 902 -5.17 -1.87 -6.68
N ASN A 903 -4.55 -2.18 -5.54
CA ASN A 903 -5.23 -2.19 -4.25
C ASN A 903 -5.64 -0.77 -3.82
N GLY A 904 -6.87 -0.61 -3.33
CA GLY A 904 -7.47 0.68 -2.96
C GLY A 904 -8.12 1.44 -4.12
N ASN A 905 -8.11 0.89 -5.34
CA ASN A 905 -8.90 1.42 -6.44
C ASN A 905 -10.40 1.19 -6.22
N ILE A 906 -11.22 2.21 -6.54
CA ILE A 906 -12.69 2.14 -6.39
C ILE A 906 -13.28 1.39 -7.59
N MET A 907 -13.78 0.19 -7.37
CA MET A 907 -14.46 -0.61 -8.40
C MET A 907 -15.91 -0.16 -8.59
N ASN A 908 -16.61 0.12 -7.49
CA ASN A 908 -17.99 0.56 -7.51
C ASN A 908 -18.25 1.54 -6.35
N GLU A 909 -19.00 2.61 -6.62
CA GLU A 909 -19.48 3.55 -5.61
C GLU A 909 -20.95 3.87 -5.84
N LYS A 910 -21.76 3.83 -4.78
CA LYS A 910 -23.20 4.13 -4.81
C LYS A 910 -23.53 5.19 -3.78
N LEU A 911 -24.24 6.23 -4.22
CA LEU A 911 -24.79 7.28 -3.36
C LEU A 911 -26.27 7.03 -3.16
N TYR A 912 -26.72 7.07 -1.91
CA TYR A 912 -28.11 6.88 -1.50
C TYR A 912 -28.68 8.14 -0.86
N ASP A 913 -29.96 8.40 -1.08
CA ASP A 913 -30.73 9.38 -0.31
C ASP A 913 -31.12 8.85 1.08
N SER A 914 -31.73 9.71 1.90
CA SER A 914 -32.23 9.37 3.23
C SER A 914 -33.39 8.36 3.22
N SER A 915 -33.99 8.09 2.06
CA SER A 915 -35.05 7.09 1.86
C SER A 915 -34.51 5.77 1.29
N ASN A 916 -33.18 5.60 1.25
CA ASN A 916 -32.46 4.44 0.69
C ASN A 916 -32.62 4.23 -0.82
N ASN A 917 -33.01 5.26 -1.58
CA ASN A 917 -32.98 5.21 -3.04
C ASN A 917 -31.58 5.58 -3.55
N ILE A 918 -31.13 4.92 -4.62
CA ILE A 918 -29.88 5.26 -5.27
C ILE A 918 -30.04 6.59 -6.02
N ILE A 919 -29.14 7.54 -5.79
CA ILE A 919 -29.05 8.82 -6.50
C ILE A 919 -28.04 8.72 -7.65
N SER A 920 -26.89 8.09 -7.38
CA SER A 920 -25.86 7.86 -8.39
C SER A 920 -25.09 6.57 -8.15
N GLU A 921 -24.63 5.97 -9.23
CA GLU A 921 -23.75 4.80 -9.22
C GLU A 921 -22.58 5.03 -10.19
N VAL A 922 -21.37 4.72 -9.76
CA VAL A 922 -20.17 4.72 -10.59
C VAL A 922 -19.55 3.33 -10.56
N ASN A 923 -19.30 2.76 -11.73
CA ASN A 923 -18.57 1.50 -11.92
C ASN A 923 -17.30 1.78 -12.71
N ASN A 924 -16.14 1.32 -12.22
CA ASN A 924 -14.86 1.51 -12.89
C ASN A 924 -14.17 0.17 -13.14
N ASP A 925 -13.58 0.04 -14.33
CA ASP A 925 -12.58 -0.99 -14.61
C ASP A 925 -11.22 -0.33 -14.85
N TYR A 926 -10.17 -1.08 -14.54
CA TYR A 926 -8.80 -0.61 -14.58
C TYR A 926 -7.96 -1.49 -15.48
N ASP A 927 -7.18 -0.86 -16.35
CA ASP A 927 -6.11 -1.53 -17.08
C ASP A 927 -4.81 -1.42 -16.28
N ILE A 928 -3.97 -2.45 -16.42
CA ILE A 928 -2.63 -2.48 -15.83
C ILE A 928 -1.65 -2.18 -16.96
N LEU A 929 -0.98 -1.03 -16.86
CA LEU A 929 0.10 -0.69 -17.78
C LEU A 929 1.41 -1.19 -17.16
N TYR A 930 2.04 -2.14 -17.82
CA TYR A 930 3.37 -2.59 -17.48
C TYR A 930 4.38 -1.73 -18.22
N GLY A 931 5.30 -1.09 -17.49
CA GLY A 931 6.46 -0.44 -18.09
C GLY A 931 7.47 -1.46 -18.59
N THR A 932 8.68 -1.01 -18.95
CA THR A 932 9.72 -1.89 -19.48
C THR A 932 10.00 -3.02 -18.49
N ILE A 933 9.78 -4.25 -18.94
CA ILE A 933 9.91 -5.45 -18.13
C ILE A 933 11.39 -5.63 -17.78
N ASP A 934 11.72 -5.47 -16.51
CA ASP A 934 13.00 -5.92 -16.01
C ASP A 934 12.88 -7.37 -15.56
N ASN A 935 13.30 -8.28 -16.43
CA ASN A 935 13.14 -9.72 -16.20
C ASN A 935 14.09 -10.28 -15.12
N HIS A 936 14.84 -9.47 -14.37
CA HIS A 936 15.85 -9.99 -13.44
C HIS A 936 15.24 -10.67 -12.22
N HIS A 937 15.44 -11.99 -12.12
CA HIS A 937 15.27 -12.77 -10.90
C HIS A 937 16.50 -12.63 -10.00
N HIS A 938 16.28 -12.34 -8.72
CA HIS A 938 17.33 -12.17 -7.71
C HIS A 938 17.44 -13.43 -6.85
N THR A 939 18.67 -13.91 -6.64
CA THR A 939 18.98 -15.09 -5.84
C THR A 939 19.89 -14.71 -4.67
N ARG A 940 19.44 -14.94 -3.44
CA ARG A 940 20.24 -14.68 -2.24
C ARG A 940 20.79 -15.99 -1.66
N VAL A 941 22.10 -16.05 -1.39
CA VAL A 941 22.77 -17.16 -0.69
C VAL A 941 23.47 -16.62 0.56
N MET A 942 23.18 -17.16 1.75
CA MET A 942 23.86 -16.76 3.00
C MET A 942 24.81 -17.84 3.53
N PRO A 943 26.03 -17.49 3.97
CA PRO A 943 26.86 -18.37 4.79
C PRO A 943 26.55 -18.23 6.29
N LEU A 944 26.63 -19.33 7.05
CA LEU A 944 26.72 -19.33 8.51
C LEU A 944 28.21 -19.39 8.92
N TYR A 945 28.64 -18.50 9.81
CA TYR A 945 30.04 -18.40 10.25
C TYR A 945 30.53 -19.70 10.94
N PRO A 946 31.81 -20.09 10.74
CA PRO A 946 32.40 -21.25 11.41
C PRO A 946 32.65 -20.97 12.90
N TYR A 947 32.43 -21.98 13.74
CA TYR A 947 32.84 -21.97 15.14
C TYR A 947 34.02 -22.93 15.30
N ASN A 948 35.18 -22.39 15.71
CA ASN A 948 36.47 -23.02 16.00
C ASN A 948 37.37 -23.49 14.83
N ASP A 949 38.65 -23.13 14.96
CA ASP A 949 39.77 -23.29 14.00
C ASP A 949 40.27 -24.73 13.77
N TYR A 950 39.55 -25.78 14.16
CA TYR A 950 40.01 -27.16 13.91
C TYR A 950 38.85 -28.10 13.57
N TYR A 951 38.78 -28.44 12.27
CA TYR A 951 37.84 -29.35 11.60
C TYR A 951 36.38 -28.86 11.55
N PHE A 952 35.68 -29.19 10.44
CA PHE A 952 34.24 -29.00 10.16
C PHE A 952 33.80 -27.68 9.48
N ILE A 953 33.64 -27.73 8.15
CA ILE A 953 32.98 -26.66 7.37
C ILE A 953 31.48 -26.96 7.31
N ASN A 954 30.68 -26.27 8.11
CA ASN A 954 29.22 -26.20 7.94
C ASN A 954 28.90 -25.41 6.65
N ARG A 955 28.19 -25.98 5.67
CA ARG A 955 27.74 -25.25 4.47
C ARG A 955 26.23 -25.36 4.32
N PHE A 956 25.52 -24.30 4.72
CA PHE A 956 24.10 -24.11 4.43
C PHE A 956 23.99 -23.24 3.17
N TYR A 957 23.20 -23.66 2.17
CA TYR A 957 22.97 -22.89 0.95
C TYR A 957 21.54 -22.33 0.97
N TYR A 958 21.35 -21.09 0.53
CA TYR A 958 20.04 -20.47 0.34
C TYR A 958 19.91 -20.01 -1.11
N THR A 959 18.76 -20.20 -1.75
CA THR A 959 18.53 -19.85 -3.15
C THR A 959 17.10 -19.34 -3.25
N TYR A 960 16.91 -18.03 -3.37
CA TYR A 960 15.58 -17.43 -3.53
C TYR A 960 15.32 -17.09 -5.00
N LYS A 961 14.03 -17.01 -5.37
CA LYS A 961 13.58 -16.43 -6.63
C LYS A 961 12.74 -15.21 -6.30
N THR A 962 13.20 -14.01 -6.60
CA THR A 962 12.31 -12.83 -6.55
C THR A 962 11.46 -12.76 -7.83
N PRO A 963 10.19 -12.34 -7.75
CA PRO A 963 9.44 -11.94 -8.93
C PRO A 963 10.12 -10.75 -9.61
N PRO A 964 10.00 -10.60 -10.94
CA PRO A 964 10.44 -9.38 -11.60
C PRO A 964 9.73 -8.17 -10.96
N SER A 965 10.48 -7.12 -10.65
CA SER A 965 9.92 -5.84 -10.21
C SER A 965 9.34 -5.12 -11.44
N ASN A 966 8.20 -5.61 -11.92
CA ASN A 966 7.52 -4.94 -13.03
C ASN A 966 7.12 -3.54 -12.57
N SER A 967 7.54 -2.53 -13.33
CA SER A 967 6.91 -1.22 -13.21
C SER A 967 5.46 -1.37 -13.65
N ALA A 968 4.50 -1.11 -12.76
CA ALA A 968 3.09 -1.28 -13.06
C ALA A 968 2.29 -0.14 -12.44
N ILE A 969 1.41 0.44 -13.25
CA ILE A 969 0.44 1.42 -12.80
C ILE A 969 -0.95 0.95 -13.22
N SER A 970 -1.94 1.20 -12.36
CA SER A 970 -3.34 1.05 -12.74
C SER A 970 -3.90 2.37 -13.26
N VAL A 971 -4.63 2.30 -14.36
CA VAL A 971 -5.29 3.45 -14.97
C VAL A 971 -6.75 3.10 -15.23
N ILE A 972 -7.66 4.08 -15.10
CA ILE A 972 -9.10 3.86 -15.35
C ILE A 972 -9.31 3.70 -16.85
N SER A 973 -9.59 2.48 -17.31
CA SER A 973 -9.84 2.18 -18.73
C SER A 973 -11.31 2.27 -19.10
N PHE A 974 -12.20 2.02 -18.14
CA PHE A 974 -13.64 2.14 -18.29
C PHE A 974 -14.26 2.78 -17.04
N SER A 975 -15.25 3.65 -17.25
CA SER A 975 -16.08 4.20 -16.18
C SER A 975 -17.52 4.37 -16.68
N GLU A 976 -18.48 3.81 -15.95
CA GLU A 976 -19.91 3.99 -16.17
C GLU A 976 -20.49 4.75 -14.98
N LYS A 977 -21.02 5.95 -15.25
CA LYS A 977 -21.75 6.76 -14.27
C LYS A 977 -23.23 6.78 -14.61
N LYS A 978 -24.07 6.41 -13.65
CA LYS A 978 -25.53 6.56 -13.66
C LYS A 978 -25.96 7.61 -12.66
N GLU A 979 -26.83 8.52 -13.07
CA GLU A 979 -27.47 9.53 -12.21
C GLU A 979 -28.98 9.43 -12.37
N ILE A 980 -29.71 9.37 -11.26
CA ILE A 980 -31.17 9.30 -11.25
C ILE A 980 -31.73 10.68 -10.94
N LEU A 981 -32.36 11.30 -11.94
CA LEU A 981 -32.96 12.64 -11.85
C LEU A 981 -34.46 12.56 -12.15
N ASN A 982 -35.28 12.84 -11.14
CA ASN A 982 -36.74 12.79 -11.22
C ASN A 982 -37.29 11.45 -11.77
N GLY A 983 -36.64 10.34 -11.41
CA GLY A 983 -37.00 8.99 -11.85
C GLY A 983 -36.48 8.59 -13.23
N ASN A 984 -35.76 9.46 -13.94
CA ASN A 984 -35.07 9.10 -15.19
C ASN A 984 -33.58 8.82 -14.93
N GLU A 985 -33.06 7.76 -15.55
CA GLU A 985 -31.65 7.40 -15.50
C GLU A 985 -30.87 8.13 -16.61
N LEU A 986 -29.87 8.92 -16.21
CA LEU A 986 -28.84 9.47 -17.09
C LEU A 986 -27.58 8.63 -16.95
N LYS A 987 -27.21 7.97 -18.03
CA LYS A 987 -26.00 7.15 -18.15
C LYS A 987 -24.95 7.86 -18.98
N THR A 988 -23.73 7.92 -18.44
CA THR A 988 -22.51 8.34 -19.15
C THR A 988 -21.47 7.22 -19.07
N VAL A 989 -20.98 6.77 -20.22
CA VAL A 989 -19.90 5.78 -20.30
C VAL A 989 -18.66 6.44 -20.85
N THR A 990 -17.54 6.30 -20.15
CA THR A 990 -16.23 6.79 -20.57
C THR A 990 -15.28 5.61 -20.75
N THR A 991 -14.65 5.51 -21.92
CA THR A 991 -13.52 4.59 -22.15
C THR A 991 -12.26 5.38 -22.44
N SER A 992 -11.15 4.98 -21.85
CA SER A 992 -9.85 5.68 -21.97
C SER A 992 -8.78 4.71 -22.46
N SER A 993 -7.87 5.20 -23.29
CA SER A 993 -6.67 4.45 -23.70
C SER A 993 -5.42 5.26 -23.41
N TYR A 994 -4.33 4.58 -23.08
CA TYR A 994 -3.11 5.19 -22.56
C TYR A 994 -1.88 4.68 -23.31
N ASP A 995 -0.81 5.47 -23.27
CA ASP A 995 0.49 5.03 -23.76
C ASP A 995 1.11 4.02 -22.80
N THR A 996 1.54 2.87 -23.32
CA THR A 996 2.07 1.79 -22.47
C THR A 996 3.40 2.15 -21.80
N ASN A 997 4.19 3.06 -22.38
CA ASN A 997 5.51 3.41 -21.87
C ASN A 997 5.49 4.70 -21.03
N LYS A 998 4.75 5.71 -21.48
CA LYS A 998 4.65 7.05 -20.84
C LYS A 998 3.39 7.24 -20.01
N HIS A 999 2.46 6.27 -20.01
CA HIS A 999 1.21 6.29 -19.23
C HIS A 999 0.30 7.53 -19.48
N HIS A 1000 0.62 8.38 -20.45
CA HIS A 1000 -0.18 9.52 -20.84
C HIS A 1000 -1.45 9.06 -21.57
N LEU A 1001 -2.57 9.74 -21.33
CA LEU A 1001 -3.85 9.48 -22.00
C LEU A 1001 -3.71 9.71 -23.50
N LYS A 1002 -3.93 8.69 -24.34
CA LYS A 1002 -3.89 8.78 -25.81
C LYS A 1002 -5.26 9.10 -26.39
N SER A 1003 -6.31 8.47 -25.88
CA SER A 1003 -7.67 8.78 -26.31
C SER A 1003 -8.69 8.57 -25.20
N GLN A 1004 -9.82 9.25 -25.33
CA GLN A 1004 -10.97 9.09 -24.45
C GLN A 1004 -12.27 9.21 -25.25
N SER A 1005 -13.13 8.20 -25.15
CA SER A 1005 -14.47 8.19 -25.74
C SER A 1005 -15.51 8.34 -24.65
N ARG A 1006 -16.48 9.23 -24.85
CA ARG A 1006 -17.61 9.44 -23.93
C ARG A 1006 -18.93 9.27 -24.67
N ASN A 1007 -19.76 8.34 -24.19
CA ASN A 1007 -21.11 8.10 -24.67
C ASN A 1007 -22.13 8.64 -23.67
N ASN A 1008 -23.08 9.46 -24.12
CA ASN A 1008 -24.20 9.90 -23.31
C ASN A 1008 -25.44 8.99 -23.49
N SER A 1009 -26.53 9.28 -22.77
CA SER A 1009 -27.76 8.49 -22.81
C SER A 1009 -28.54 8.57 -24.13
N LEU A 1010 -28.09 9.42 -25.07
CA LEU A 1010 -28.61 9.51 -26.43
C LEU A 1010 -27.75 8.71 -27.44
N ASN A 1011 -26.78 7.92 -26.94
CA ASN A 1011 -25.76 7.23 -27.74
C ASN A 1011 -24.93 8.17 -28.62
N GLU A 1012 -24.83 9.45 -28.26
CA GLU A 1012 -23.88 10.35 -28.90
C GLU A 1012 -22.49 10.09 -28.31
N THR A 1013 -21.52 9.89 -29.20
CA THR A 1013 -20.13 9.62 -28.85
C THR A 1013 -19.28 10.86 -29.09
N LEU A 1014 -18.57 11.32 -28.06
CA LEU A 1014 -17.47 12.28 -28.16
C LEU A 1014 -16.14 11.54 -27.97
N LEU A 1015 -15.34 11.43 -29.02
CA LEU A 1015 -13.99 10.88 -28.96
C LEU A 1015 -12.97 12.03 -28.95
N SER A 1016 -12.02 12.00 -28.04
CA SER A 1016 -10.86 12.90 -27.99
C SER A 1016 -9.56 12.11 -28.14
N GLU A 1017 -8.66 12.56 -28.99
CA GLU A 1017 -7.30 12.01 -29.18
C GLU A 1017 -6.29 13.07 -28.77
N TYR A 1018 -5.26 12.68 -28.02
CA TYR A 1018 -4.26 13.56 -27.41
C TYR A 1018 -2.86 13.18 -27.89
N TYR A 1019 -2.07 14.20 -28.25
CA TYR A 1019 -0.70 14.03 -28.72
C TYR A 1019 0.24 14.94 -27.94
N TYR A 1020 1.34 14.37 -27.46
CA TYR A 1020 2.38 14.96 -26.62
C TYR A 1020 3.65 15.22 -27.43
N PRO A 1021 4.62 16.02 -26.95
CA PRO A 1021 5.78 16.43 -27.73
C PRO A 1021 6.60 15.29 -28.37
N TYR A 1022 6.60 14.11 -27.76
CA TYR A 1022 7.35 12.94 -28.24
C TYR A 1022 6.58 12.06 -29.24
N ASP A 1023 5.28 12.32 -29.46
CA ASP A 1023 4.45 11.46 -30.33
C ASP A 1023 4.84 11.64 -31.82
N PRO A 1024 4.92 10.56 -32.63
CA PRO A 1024 5.36 10.62 -34.02
C PRO A 1024 4.59 11.62 -34.91
N GLU A 1025 3.31 11.84 -34.62
CA GLU A 1025 2.41 12.74 -35.33
C GLU A 1025 2.78 14.21 -35.18
N VAL A 1026 3.53 14.55 -34.12
CA VAL A 1026 3.89 15.94 -33.78
C VAL A 1026 5.37 16.16 -33.56
N SER A 1027 6.17 15.10 -33.32
CA SER A 1027 7.59 15.20 -32.95
C SER A 1027 8.47 15.90 -34.00
N SER A 1028 8.06 15.90 -35.27
CA SER A 1028 8.72 16.64 -36.35
C SER A 1028 8.44 18.15 -36.35
N LYS A 1029 7.47 18.62 -35.54
CA LYS A 1029 7.15 20.06 -35.42
C LYS A 1029 8.27 20.80 -34.68
N PRO A 1030 8.46 22.10 -34.96
CA PRO A 1030 9.51 22.90 -34.31
C PRO A 1030 9.45 22.84 -32.78
N TYR A 1031 10.63 22.79 -32.15
CA TYR A 1031 10.86 22.85 -30.70
C TYR A 1031 10.30 21.68 -29.86
N MET A 1032 9.68 20.66 -30.46
CA MET A 1032 9.22 19.47 -29.72
C MET A 1032 10.38 18.74 -29.05
N ASN A 1033 11.50 18.55 -29.75
CA ASN A 1033 12.71 17.97 -29.17
C ASN A 1033 13.27 18.78 -27.99
N SER A 1034 13.11 20.11 -28.00
CA SER A 1034 13.53 20.97 -26.88
C SER A 1034 12.63 20.80 -25.64
N LEU A 1035 11.33 20.57 -25.83
CA LEU A 1035 10.41 20.23 -24.74
C LEU A 1035 10.75 18.85 -24.16
N VAL A 1036 10.97 17.86 -25.02
CA VAL A 1036 11.36 16.51 -24.61
C VAL A 1036 12.70 16.51 -23.87
N SER A 1037 13.72 17.22 -24.37
CA SER A 1037 15.04 17.28 -23.73
C SER A 1037 15.07 18.00 -22.38
N THR A 1038 13.99 18.73 -22.05
CA THR A 1038 13.81 19.40 -20.75
C THR A 1038 12.74 18.71 -19.90
N ASN A 1039 12.34 17.49 -20.28
CA ASN A 1039 11.26 16.69 -19.69
C ASN A 1039 9.91 17.44 -19.55
N ARG A 1040 9.64 18.47 -20.38
CA ARG A 1040 8.39 19.23 -20.41
C ARG A 1040 7.34 18.51 -21.26
N ILE A 1041 6.90 17.34 -20.79
CA ILE A 1041 6.08 16.40 -21.58
C ILE A 1041 4.66 16.20 -21.03
N SER A 1042 4.32 16.77 -19.88
CA SER A 1042 3.02 16.59 -19.19
C SER A 1042 1.79 17.14 -19.94
N LYS A 1043 1.95 18.15 -20.81
CA LYS A 1043 0.82 18.80 -21.51
C LYS A 1043 0.76 18.36 -22.98
N PRO A 1044 -0.42 17.96 -23.50
CA PRO A 1044 -0.57 17.67 -24.93
C PRO A 1044 -0.34 18.93 -25.76
N VAL A 1045 0.33 18.78 -26.90
CA VAL A 1045 0.62 19.86 -27.86
C VAL A 1045 -0.38 19.88 -29.02
N TYR A 1046 -1.17 18.82 -29.18
CA TYR A 1046 -2.16 18.68 -30.22
C TYR A 1046 -3.32 17.77 -29.75
N LYS A 1047 -4.55 18.12 -30.11
CA LYS A 1047 -5.75 17.33 -29.80
C LYS A 1047 -6.73 17.30 -30.97
N ARG A 1048 -7.33 16.14 -31.23
CA ARG A 1048 -8.44 15.96 -32.17
C ARG A 1048 -9.70 15.54 -31.42
N SER A 1049 -10.86 16.04 -31.84
CA SER A 1049 -12.15 15.67 -31.25
C SER A 1049 -13.14 15.27 -32.34
N PHE A 1050 -13.85 14.16 -32.15
CA PHE A 1050 -14.85 13.64 -33.07
C PHE A 1050 -16.20 13.52 -32.36
N LYS A 1051 -17.29 13.88 -33.06
CA LYS A 1051 -18.66 13.60 -32.65
C LYS A 1051 -19.26 12.55 -33.58
N ASN A 1052 -19.66 11.39 -33.05
CA ASN A 1052 -20.19 10.27 -33.83
C ASN A 1052 -19.30 9.92 -35.04
N SER A 1053 -18.00 9.80 -34.80
CA SER A 1053 -16.94 9.54 -35.80
C SER A 1053 -16.71 10.66 -36.84
N LYS A 1054 -17.50 11.73 -36.85
CA LYS A 1054 -17.22 12.93 -37.66
C LYS A 1054 -16.25 13.84 -36.90
N LEU A 1055 -15.17 14.26 -37.56
CA LEU A 1055 -14.24 15.23 -36.99
C LEU A 1055 -15.00 16.53 -36.64
N LEU A 1056 -14.96 16.92 -35.38
CA LEU A 1056 -15.60 18.13 -34.85
C LEU A 1056 -14.62 19.29 -34.85
N ASN A 1057 -13.44 19.08 -34.24
CA ASN A 1057 -12.38 20.07 -34.20
C ASN A 1057 -11.01 19.45 -33.99
N GLU A 1058 -9.99 20.23 -34.29
CA GLU A 1058 -8.60 19.98 -33.97
C GLU A 1058 -7.98 21.25 -33.40
N ASN A 1059 -6.95 21.11 -32.59
CA ASN A 1059 -6.27 22.27 -32.03
C ASN A 1059 -4.82 21.93 -31.68
N GLN A 1060 -3.93 22.92 -31.80
CA GLN A 1060 -2.50 22.77 -31.53
C GLN A 1060 -1.90 24.01 -30.86
N THR A 1061 -0.88 23.77 -30.04
CA THR A 1061 -0.02 24.83 -29.49
C THR A 1061 1.29 24.86 -30.27
N ILE A 1062 1.63 26.04 -30.81
CA ILE A 1062 2.88 26.29 -31.52
C ILE A 1062 3.87 26.94 -30.55
N TYR A 1063 5.08 26.39 -30.47
CA TYR A 1063 6.15 26.87 -29.58
C TYR A 1063 7.22 27.65 -30.35
N GLY A 1064 7.94 28.50 -29.64
CA GLY A 1064 9.07 29.26 -30.17
C GLY A 1064 10.00 29.78 -29.09
N LYS A 1065 11.22 30.17 -29.47
CA LYS A 1065 12.16 30.86 -28.56
C LYS A 1065 11.72 32.30 -28.38
N ASN A 1066 11.65 32.76 -27.13
CA ASN A 1066 11.33 34.15 -26.82
C ASN A 1066 12.57 34.94 -26.37
N SER A 1067 12.94 35.97 -27.15
CA SER A 1067 14.14 36.78 -26.93
C SER A 1067 14.15 37.56 -25.61
N ASN A 1068 12.98 37.85 -25.02
CA ASN A 1068 12.87 38.59 -23.76
C ASN A 1068 13.07 37.69 -22.53
N THR A 1069 13.15 36.38 -22.73
CA THR A 1069 13.17 35.36 -21.66
C THR A 1069 14.46 34.53 -21.69
N SER A 1070 15.58 35.16 -22.07
CA SER A 1070 16.84 34.42 -22.32
C SER A 1070 16.67 33.25 -23.31
N ASN A 1071 15.75 33.38 -24.27
CA ASN A 1071 15.39 32.37 -25.28
C ASN A 1071 14.67 31.11 -24.75
N PHE A 1072 13.86 31.20 -23.69
CA PHE A 1072 12.97 30.09 -23.31
C PHE A 1072 12.05 29.67 -24.45
N VAL A 1073 11.76 28.36 -24.50
CA VAL A 1073 10.79 27.78 -25.44
C VAL A 1073 9.39 27.91 -24.82
N LEU A 1074 8.60 28.83 -25.34
CA LEU A 1074 7.28 29.19 -24.82
C LEU A 1074 6.23 29.09 -25.93
N PRO A 1075 4.93 28.96 -25.58
CA PRO A 1075 3.86 29.09 -26.56
C PRO A 1075 3.96 30.41 -27.32
N THR A 1076 3.72 30.37 -28.62
CA THR A 1076 3.69 31.57 -29.49
C THR A 1076 2.31 31.75 -30.11
N LYS A 1077 1.65 30.64 -30.45
CA LYS A 1077 0.29 30.62 -30.99
C LYS A 1077 -0.49 29.40 -30.50
N PHE A 1078 -1.80 29.55 -30.42
CA PHE A 1078 -2.74 28.45 -30.32
C PHE A 1078 -3.66 28.48 -31.53
N GLN A 1079 -3.72 27.37 -32.26
CA GLN A 1079 -4.49 27.26 -33.49
C GLN A 1079 -5.63 26.26 -33.34
N VAL A 1080 -6.74 26.52 -34.02
CA VAL A 1080 -7.92 25.65 -34.04
C VAL A 1080 -8.32 25.41 -35.49
N SER A 1081 -8.74 24.19 -35.78
CA SER A 1081 -9.45 23.83 -37.00
C SER A 1081 -10.83 23.29 -36.63
N LYS A 1082 -11.86 23.72 -37.36
CA LYS A 1082 -13.22 23.17 -37.23
C LYS A 1082 -13.48 22.23 -38.39
N GLU A 1083 -13.99 21.03 -38.09
CA GLU A 1083 -14.35 20.01 -39.08
C GLU A 1083 -13.25 19.71 -40.13
N GLY A 1084 -11.97 19.79 -39.75
CA GLY A 1084 -10.84 19.46 -40.63
C GLY A 1084 -10.48 20.53 -41.66
N ASN A 1085 -10.98 21.75 -41.49
CA ASN A 1085 -10.56 22.90 -42.29
C ASN A 1085 -9.09 23.30 -42.00
N THR A 1086 -8.58 24.31 -42.69
CA THR A 1086 -7.25 24.86 -42.40
C THR A 1086 -7.16 25.37 -40.96
N PHE A 1087 -6.00 25.16 -40.31
CA PHE A 1087 -5.75 25.74 -39.00
C PHE A 1087 -5.80 27.26 -39.06
N GLU A 1088 -6.62 27.84 -38.20
CA GLU A 1088 -6.69 29.28 -37.99
C GLU A 1088 -6.04 29.62 -36.66
N ASP A 1089 -5.28 30.71 -36.64
CA ASP A 1089 -4.77 31.27 -35.40
C ASP A 1089 -5.99 31.64 -34.53
N TYR A 1090 -6.08 31.09 -33.31
CA TYR A 1090 -7.12 31.41 -32.35
C TYR A 1090 -6.58 32.32 -31.25
N MET A 1091 -5.32 32.14 -30.88
CA MET A 1091 -4.61 32.99 -29.92
C MET A 1091 -3.16 33.21 -30.36
N LEU A 1092 -2.68 34.44 -30.18
CA LEU A 1092 -1.29 34.87 -30.37
C LEU A 1092 -0.73 35.30 -29.01
N TYR A 1093 0.38 34.69 -28.58
CA TYR A 1093 1.08 35.07 -27.35
C TYR A 1093 2.26 35.96 -27.72
N GLU A 1094 2.16 37.25 -27.37
CA GLU A 1094 3.03 38.28 -27.96
C GLU A 1094 4.18 38.66 -27.03
N ARG A 1095 3.95 38.64 -25.72
CA ARG A 1095 4.97 39.04 -24.73
C ARG A 1095 4.92 38.18 -23.48
N TYR A 1096 6.11 38.00 -22.92
CA TYR A 1096 6.36 37.30 -21.67
C TYR A 1096 7.32 38.14 -20.81
N ASP A 1097 7.24 37.99 -19.49
CA ASP A 1097 8.25 38.52 -18.56
C ASP A 1097 9.47 37.60 -18.50
N SER A 1098 10.49 38.01 -17.73
CA SER A 1098 11.72 37.21 -17.55
C SER A 1098 11.47 35.83 -16.94
N ASN A 1099 10.34 35.63 -16.26
CA ASN A 1099 9.98 34.41 -15.54
C ASN A 1099 9.07 33.50 -16.39
N GLY A 1100 8.75 33.89 -17.63
CA GLY A 1100 7.89 33.12 -18.53
C GLY A 1100 6.39 33.31 -18.28
N ASN A 1101 5.97 34.28 -17.47
CA ASN A 1101 4.57 34.66 -17.36
C ASN A 1101 4.13 35.48 -18.57
N ILE A 1102 2.89 35.29 -19.01
CA ILE A 1102 2.35 36.03 -20.16
C ILE A 1102 2.06 37.46 -19.75
N LEU A 1103 2.60 38.42 -20.51
CA LEU A 1103 2.34 39.84 -20.34
C LEU A 1103 1.33 40.38 -21.35
N GLN A 1104 1.26 39.78 -22.54
CA GLN A 1104 0.36 40.22 -23.60
C GLN A 1104 -0.01 39.09 -24.54
N TYR A 1105 -1.29 38.99 -24.89
CA TYR A 1105 -1.81 38.06 -25.89
C TYR A 1105 -3.01 38.66 -26.62
N ARG A 1106 -3.37 38.12 -27.79
CA ARG A 1106 -4.57 38.55 -28.53
C ARG A 1106 -5.11 37.47 -29.45
N GLN A 1107 -6.37 37.61 -29.88
CA GLN A 1107 -6.85 36.92 -31.07
C GLN A 1107 -6.28 37.62 -32.33
N PRO A 1108 -6.08 36.93 -33.47
CA PRO A 1108 -5.36 37.49 -34.63
C PRO A 1108 -5.93 38.78 -35.23
N ASN A 1109 -7.21 39.07 -34.98
CA ASN A 1109 -7.87 40.34 -35.33
C ASN A 1109 -8.60 40.97 -34.13
N GLY A 1110 -8.31 40.49 -32.93
CA GLY A 1110 -8.89 40.99 -31.70
C GLY A 1110 -8.06 42.12 -31.09
N THR A 1111 -8.64 42.75 -30.08
CA THR A 1111 -7.94 43.72 -29.26
C THR A 1111 -6.89 43.03 -28.39
N PRO A 1112 -5.73 43.66 -28.13
CA PRO A 1112 -4.72 43.11 -27.23
C PRO A 1112 -5.26 42.99 -25.81
N ILE A 1113 -4.91 41.90 -25.13
CA ILE A 1113 -5.13 41.70 -23.71
C ILE A 1113 -3.76 41.73 -23.03
N THR A 1114 -3.60 42.62 -22.08
CA THR A 1114 -2.39 42.83 -21.29
C THR A 1114 -2.61 42.35 -19.86
N LEU A 1115 -1.61 41.65 -19.30
CA LEU A 1115 -1.56 41.25 -17.91
C LEU A 1115 -0.43 41.98 -17.19
N ILE A 1116 -0.73 42.52 -16.01
CA ILE A 1116 0.27 43.03 -15.07
C ILE A 1116 0.35 42.07 -13.91
N TRP A 1117 1.56 41.63 -13.59
CA TRP A 1117 1.84 40.73 -12.49
C TRP A 1117 2.37 41.51 -11.28
N GLY A 1118 1.96 41.09 -10.10
CA GLY A 1118 2.42 41.59 -8.82
C GLY A 1118 2.76 40.45 -7.87
N TYR A 1119 3.10 40.79 -6.63
CA TYR A 1119 3.52 39.83 -5.60
C TYR A 1119 4.70 38.96 -6.06
N ASN A 1120 5.75 39.61 -6.57
CA ASN A 1120 6.91 38.98 -7.19
C ASN A 1120 6.57 38.06 -8.37
N GLY A 1121 5.67 38.50 -9.25
CA GLY A 1121 5.28 37.72 -10.43
C GLY A 1121 4.34 36.54 -10.16
N GLN A 1122 3.81 36.39 -8.93
CA GLN A 1122 3.00 35.23 -8.55
C GLN A 1122 1.53 35.34 -9.00
N TYR A 1123 0.96 36.55 -8.99
CA TYR A 1123 -0.45 36.79 -9.27
C TYR A 1123 -0.65 37.92 -10.29
N PRO A 1124 -1.59 37.79 -11.24
CA PRO A 1124 -1.97 38.90 -12.11
C PRO A 1124 -2.78 39.92 -11.32
N VAL A 1125 -2.25 41.12 -11.13
CA VAL A 1125 -2.91 42.23 -10.42
C VAL A 1125 -3.75 43.12 -11.33
N ALA A 1126 -3.57 42.99 -12.65
CA ALA A 1126 -4.46 43.62 -13.63
C ALA A 1126 -4.58 42.81 -14.91
N LYS A 1127 -5.79 42.78 -15.46
CA LYS A 1127 -6.13 42.35 -16.82
C LYS A 1127 -6.71 43.54 -17.57
N ILE A 1128 -6.04 43.95 -18.64
CA ILE A 1128 -6.40 45.12 -19.44
C ILE A 1128 -6.71 44.67 -20.85
N GLU A 1129 -7.97 44.74 -21.24
CA GLU A 1129 -8.41 44.46 -22.61
C GLU A 1129 -8.40 45.76 -23.42
N ASN A 1130 -7.97 45.68 -24.68
CA ASN A 1130 -7.80 46.82 -25.58
C ASN A 1130 -6.68 47.81 -25.20
N ALA A 1131 -5.58 47.32 -24.62
CA ALA A 1131 -4.33 48.07 -24.46
C ALA A 1131 -3.10 47.19 -24.68
N LEU A 1132 -2.04 47.77 -25.24
CA LEU A 1132 -0.73 47.11 -25.34
C LEU A 1132 0.04 47.26 -24.03
N TYR A 1133 0.93 46.30 -23.73
CA TYR A 1133 1.76 46.31 -22.53
C TYR A 1133 2.59 47.59 -22.41
N VAL A 1134 3.13 48.10 -23.52
CA VAL A 1134 3.91 49.35 -23.53
C VAL A 1134 3.08 50.56 -23.12
N ASP A 1135 1.80 50.62 -23.50
CA ASP A 1135 0.91 51.71 -23.16
C ASP A 1135 0.54 51.67 -21.67
N VAL A 1136 0.35 50.45 -21.12
CA VAL A 1136 0.07 50.23 -19.71
C VAL A 1136 1.27 50.63 -18.84
N ILE A 1137 2.50 50.23 -19.21
CA ILE A 1137 3.71 50.70 -18.50
C ILE A 1137 3.88 52.22 -18.64
N GLY A 1138 3.49 52.79 -19.78
CA GLY A 1138 3.51 54.24 -20.04
C GLY A 1138 2.61 55.08 -19.12
N THR A 1139 1.70 54.46 -18.36
CA THR A 1139 0.88 55.15 -17.34
C THR A 1139 1.67 55.54 -16.08
N GLY A 1140 2.91 55.06 -15.94
CA GLY A 1140 3.78 55.38 -14.80
C GLY A 1140 3.60 54.46 -13.59
N ILE A 1141 3.04 53.25 -13.78
CA ILE A 1141 2.96 52.25 -12.71
C ILE A 1141 4.35 51.80 -12.25
N SER A 1142 4.48 51.60 -10.94
CA SER A 1142 5.68 51.05 -10.33
C SER A 1142 5.58 49.53 -10.21
N LEU A 1143 6.18 48.81 -11.17
CA LEU A 1143 6.27 47.35 -11.09
C LEU A 1143 7.05 46.88 -9.85
N SER A 1144 7.96 47.69 -9.30
CA SER A 1144 8.66 47.37 -8.05
C SER A 1144 7.72 47.39 -6.85
N VAL A 1145 6.76 48.34 -6.78
CA VAL A 1145 5.75 48.37 -5.71
C VAL A 1145 4.78 47.20 -5.87
N LEU A 1146 4.32 46.93 -7.10
CA LEU A 1146 3.41 45.82 -7.37
C LEU A 1146 4.04 44.46 -7.05
N ASN A 1147 5.35 44.29 -7.27
CA ASN A 1147 6.06 43.05 -7.03
C ASN A 1147 6.68 42.94 -5.62
N ASP A 1148 6.74 44.00 -4.84
CA ASP A 1148 7.19 43.94 -3.45
C ASP A 1148 6.13 43.27 -2.58
N LEU A 1149 6.44 42.06 -2.10
CA LEU A 1149 5.59 41.28 -1.20
C LEU A 1149 5.29 42.00 0.14
N SER A 1150 6.02 43.07 0.48
CA SER A 1150 5.73 43.89 1.65
C SER A 1150 4.72 45.01 1.42
N SER A 1151 4.45 45.36 0.16
CA SER A 1151 3.51 46.41 -0.21
C SER A 1151 2.15 46.16 0.43
N THR A 1152 1.59 47.21 1.02
CA THR A 1152 0.22 47.18 1.54
C THR A 1152 -0.77 47.12 0.37
N GLN A 1153 -1.95 46.55 0.62
CA GLN A 1153 -3.01 46.54 -0.39
C GLN A 1153 -3.33 47.95 -0.90
N SER A 1154 -3.29 48.97 -0.03
CA SER A 1154 -3.48 50.37 -0.43
C SER A 1154 -2.40 50.88 -1.40
N GLN A 1155 -1.12 50.53 -1.19
CA GLN A 1155 -0.04 50.90 -2.12
C GLN A 1155 -0.22 50.22 -3.48
N ILE A 1156 -0.61 48.94 -3.49
CA ILE A 1156 -0.89 48.20 -4.74
C ILE A 1156 -2.07 48.85 -5.47
N LEU A 1157 -3.15 49.18 -4.74
CA LEU A 1157 -4.35 49.81 -5.28
C LEU A 1157 -4.03 51.18 -5.90
N GLN A 1158 -3.19 52.00 -5.25
CA GLN A 1158 -2.73 53.29 -5.79
C GLN A 1158 -1.96 53.13 -7.12
N GLU A 1159 -1.13 52.10 -7.26
CA GLU A 1159 -0.46 51.82 -8.53
C GLU A 1159 -1.45 51.36 -9.62
N LEU A 1160 -2.43 50.54 -9.25
CA LEU A 1160 -3.47 50.07 -10.18
C LEU A 1160 -4.41 51.20 -10.63
N GLU A 1161 -4.70 52.17 -9.76
CA GLU A 1161 -5.48 53.38 -10.07
C GLU A 1161 -4.80 54.27 -11.12
N LYS A 1162 -3.47 54.32 -11.14
CA LYS A 1162 -2.74 55.05 -12.20
C LYS A 1162 -3.09 54.53 -13.58
N ILE A 1163 -3.30 53.21 -13.74
CA ILE A 1163 -3.73 52.63 -15.01
C ILE A 1163 -5.14 53.10 -15.35
N ARG A 1164 -6.07 52.97 -14.41
CA ARG A 1164 -7.50 53.26 -14.62
C ARG A 1164 -7.76 54.74 -14.94
N ASN A 1165 -7.02 55.64 -14.31
CA ASN A 1165 -7.20 57.08 -14.44
C ASN A 1165 -6.37 57.72 -15.57
N HIS A 1166 -5.48 56.96 -16.22
CA HIS A 1166 -4.64 57.51 -17.28
C HIS A 1166 -5.42 57.74 -18.58
N SER A 1167 -5.23 58.89 -19.21
CA SER A 1167 -5.98 59.26 -20.43
C SER A 1167 -5.75 58.32 -21.61
N SER A 1168 -4.61 57.63 -21.67
CA SER A 1168 -4.32 56.62 -22.72
C SER A 1168 -5.11 55.32 -22.56
N MET A 1169 -5.77 55.12 -21.40
CA MET A 1169 -6.53 53.91 -21.08
C MET A 1169 -8.05 54.11 -21.21
N SER A 1170 -8.51 55.25 -21.75
CA SER A 1170 -9.94 55.60 -21.80
C SER A 1170 -10.83 54.62 -22.56
N ASN A 1171 -10.24 53.81 -23.45
CA ASN A 1171 -10.93 52.80 -24.25
C ASN A 1171 -10.60 51.35 -23.82
N ALA A 1172 -9.84 51.19 -22.73
CA ALA A 1172 -9.43 49.89 -22.21
C ALA A 1172 -10.42 49.38 -21.17
N MET A 1173 -10.74 48.09 -21.20
CA MET A 1173 -11.50 47.43 -20.14
C MET A 1173 -10.52 46.89 -19.11
N ILE A 1174 -10.49 47.52 -17.94
CA ILE A 1174 -9.51 47.21 -16.89
C ILE A 1174 -10.19 46.44 -15.77
N THR A 1175 -9.74 45.20 -15.55
CA THR A 1175 -10.07 44.44 -14.35
C THR A 1175 -8.84 44.38 -13.46
N THR A 1176 -8.96 44.75 -12.20
CA THR A 1176 -7.84 44.73 -11.24
C THR A 1176 -8.12 43.77 -10.10
N TYR A 1177 -7.06 43.16 -9.59
CA TYR A 1177 -7.12 42.14 -8.56
C TYR A 1177 -6.15 42.50 -7.44
N ILE A 1178 -6.62 42.38 -6.22
CA ILE A 1178 -5.79 42.47 -5.02
C ILE A 1178 -5.91 41.13 -4.32
N TYR A 1179 -4.78 40.66 -3.80
CA TYR A 1179 -4.68 39.38 -3.16
C TYR A 1179 -4.22 39.56 -1.73
N ASP A 1180 -4.67 38.66 -0.87
CA ASP A 1180 -3.91 38.28 0.30
C ASP A 1180 -3.10 37.04 -0.11
N PRO A 1181 -1.76 37.16 -0.24
CA PRO A 1181 -0.92 36.06 -0.69
C PRO A 1181 -1.27 34.76 0.04
N LEU A 1182 -1.47 33.69 -0.73
CA LEU A 1182 -1.82 32.33 -0.26
C LEU A 1182 -3.22 32.12 0.31
N VAL A 1183 -4.04 33.17 0.41
CA VAL A 1183 -5.47 33.04 0.75
C VAL A 1183 -6.29 33.09 -0.53
N GLY A 1184 -6.12 34.14 -1.32
CA GLY A 1184 -6.89 34.37 -2.54
C GLY A 1184 -7.07 35.86 -2.82
N ALA A 1185 -7.92 36.18 -3.80
CA ALA A 1185 -8.24 37.56 -4.11
C ALA A 1185 -9.05 38.18 -2.97
N THR A 1186 -8.66 39.33 -2.43
CA THR A 1186 -9.43 40.08 -1.43
C THR A 1186 -10.38 41.09 -2.08
N SER A 1187 -10.05 41.56 -3.27
CA SER A 1187 -10.93 42.42 -4.05
C SER A 1187 -10.70 42.27 -5.54
N ILE A 1188 -11.77 42.34 -6.31
CA ILE A 1188 -11.74 42.40 -7.77
C ILE A 1188 -12.53 43.63 -8.20
N THR A 1189 -11.90 44.53 -8.95
CA THR A 1189 -12.60 45.70 -9.51
C THR A 1189 -12.82 45.49 -10.99
N ASP A 1190 -14.09 45.49 -11.41
CA ASP A 1190 -14.51 45.22 -12.78
C ASP A 1190 -14.20 46.40 -13.74
N PRO A 1191 -14.37 46.23 -15.07
CA PRO A 1191 -14.16 47.32 -16.03
C PRO A 1191 -15.05 48.55 -15.82
N LYS A 1192 -16.20 48.42 -15.14
CA LYS A 1192 -17.10 49.53 -14.84
C LYS A 1192 -16.65 50.34 -13.61
N GLY A 1193 -15.71 49.80 -12.84
CA GLY A 1193 -15.21 50.42 -11.61
C GLY A 1193 -15.86 49.89 -10.35
N ASN A 1194 -16.78 48.92 -10.45
CA ASN A 1194 -17.39 48.35 -9.26
C ASN A 1194 -16.42 47.36 -8.63
N THR A 1195 -16.18 47.51 -7.34
CA THR A 1195 -15.34 46.58 -6.58
C THR A 1195 -16.19 45.52 -5.90
N THR A 1196 -15.82 44.27 -6.10
CA THR A 1196 -16.33 43.12 -5.35
C THR A 1196 -15.28 42.71 -4.33
N TYR A 1197 -15.66 42.64 -3.06
CA TYR A 1197 -14.76 42.22 -1.98
C TYR A 1197 -15.00 40.76 -1.61
N TYR A 1198 -13.93 40.07 -1.28
CA TYR A 1198 -13.91 38.66 -0.92
C TYR A 1198 -13.37 38.57 0.51
N GLU A 1199 -14.24 38.22 1.44
CA GLU A 1199 -13.86 37.96 2.83
C GLU A 1199 -13.72 36.47 3.01
N TYR A 1200 -12.63 36.00 3.62
CA TYR A 1200 -12.40 34.60 3.93
C TYR A 1200 -12.66 34.34 5.42
N ASP A 1201 -13.12 33.14 5.76
CA ASP A 1201 -13.25 32.71 7.14
C ASP A 1201 -11.89 32.37 7.76
N ASP A 1202 -11.90 31.97 9.03
CA ASP A 1202 -10.68 31.65 9.77
C ASP A 1202 -9.87 30.49 9.18
N PHE A 1203 -10.49 29.80 8.23
CA PHE A 1203 -10.02 28.63 7.53
C PHE A 1203 -9.54 28.95 6.11
N GLN A 1204 -9.45 30.22 5.73
CA GLN A 1204 -9.04 30.65 4.39
C GLN A 1204 -10.01 30.15 3.30
N ARG A 1205 -11.29 29.98 3.65
CA ARG A 1205 -12.39 29.65 2.73
C ARG A 1205 -13.27 30.89 2.57
N LEU A 1206 -13.73 31.19 1.36
CA LEU A 1206 -14.52 32.37 1.04
C LEU A 1206 -15.81 32.49 1.87
N LYS A 1207 -15.89 33.38 2.85
CA LYS A 1207 -17.04 33.56 3.74
C LYS A 1207 -18.11 34.49 3.15
N PHE A 1208 -17.68 35.59 2.53
CA PHE A 1208 -18.57 36.55 1.90
C PHE A 1208 -18.00 37.02 0.57
N ILE A 1209 -18.90 37.21 -0.39
CA ILE A 1209 -18.69 38.10 -1.52
C ILE A 1209 -19.54 39.33 -1.25
N LYS A 1210 -18.93 40.51 -1.24
CA LYS A 1210 -19.57 41.79 -0.93
C LYS A 1210 -19.50 42.73 -2.13
N ASP A 1211 -20.48 43.63 -2.23
CA ASP A 1211 -20.48 44.71 -3.20
C ASP A 1211 -19.57 45.86 -2.78
N GLU A 1212 -19.57 46.93 -3.57
CA GLU A 1212 -18.72 48.11 -3.39
C GLU A 1212 -19.02 48.88 -2.10
N ASP A 1213 -20.25 48.76 -1.58
CA ASP A 1213 -20.68 49.36 -0.31
C ASP A 1213 -20.43 48.41 0.89
N GLU A 1214 -19.67 47.32 0.67
CA GLU A 1214 -19.40 46.22 1.60
C GLU A 1214 -20.64 45.45 2.07
N TYR A 1215 -21.77 45.56 1.37
CA TYR A 1215 -22.93 44.72 1.67
C TYR A 1215 -22.72 43.30 1.10
N PRO A 1216 -23.01 42.25 1.88
CA PRO A 1216 -22.91 40.88 1.38
C PRO A 1216 -23.86 40.65 0.20
N ILE A 1217 -23.30 40.38 -0.99
CA ILE A 1217 -24.05 39.92 -2.17
C ILE A 1217 -24.33 38.43 -2.02
N GLU A 1218 -23.29 37.68 -1.66
CA GLU A 1218 -23.36 36.25 -1.42
C GLU A 1218 -22.72 35.94 -0.08
N LYS A 1219 -23.50 35.23 0.73
CA LYS A 1219 -23.03 34.67 1.99
C LYS A 1219 -22.81 33.19 1.78
N TYR A 1220 -21.58 32.76 2.00
CA TYR A 1220 -21.20 31.36 1.97
C TYR A 1220 -21.29 30.84 3.39
N ASP A 1221 -22.50 30.40 3.74
CA ASP A 1221 -22.68 29.56 4.91
C ASP A 1221 -22.38 28.12 4.50
N TYR A 1222 -21.26 27.61 4.98
CA TYR A 1222 -20.80 26.26 4.69
C TYR A 1222 -21.61 25.22 5.44
N TYR A 1223 -22.74 24.83 4.85
CA TYR A 1223 -23.49 23.63 5.24
C TYR A 1223 -22.97 22.43 4.46
N TYR A 1224 -22.65 21.34 5.15
CA TYR A 1224 -22.18 20.12 4.54
C TYR A 1224 -23.21 19.61 3.51
N LYS A 1225 -22.83 19.63 2.23
CA LYS A 1225 -23.63 19.04 1.15
C LYS A 1225 -22.96 17.72 0.76
N TYR A 1226 -23.72 16.65 0.84
CA TYR A 1226 -23.31 15.27 0.52
C TYR A 1226 -23.64 14.92 -0.92
#